data_AF-A0A942J3L8-F1
#
_entry.id   AF-A0A942J3L8-F1
#
_cell.length_a   1.000
_cell.length_b   1.000
_cell.length_c   1.000
_cell.angle_alpha   90.00
_cell.angle_beta   90.00
_cell.angle_gamma   90.00
#
_symmetry.space_group_name_H-M   'P 1'
#
loop_
_entity.id
_entity.type
_entity.pdbx_description
1 polymer ?
#
loop_
_entity_poly.entity_id
_entity_poly.type
_entity_poly.pdbx_seq_one_letter_code
_entity_poly.pdbx_strand_id
1 'polypeptide(L)'
;MRRLLAGIVTLAMAATTLVAGATTAAASTGPACADVPASGLRDVDDTVHRDGIECIVRWRVAGGYADGRFRPSQLVDRAQMATFVANAVATTGTVLPEPQVTFPDVGGVHSGAIHRLATAGIVNGRTDGTYGPALRITRGQMAVFLRGAAEYVLDEALTGAEPAVFTDIDGHVHQGAIEAVAAAGIARGGTDGSYRPDDPVTRGQLGTFVAYLLEVFVAAGVELRPVVGVDEAALTAQVCPTNSADLDRSSRLMAGYYQWAPHPEVHLGTALTWREDPFDPNWRFQFHSLRWLWPLLSTTHKTGDVRYRDHAVAMARDWVASNPVNRPADPMAWNDHSAAWRALVLTCMARTLPTPPAWLTGALDLHRRMLADPAFYVDVGNHALNQDIGLLAISCATGASADRDLATQRIQRLLLESVDAQGVTNEQAVGYQHYNYERYVAASRMLTACGQQAHAIVDRVAAMPVVLAHLTLPNGYYETLGNTDRQRVAAFDHPALRWLRSGGEYGTPPAQTFVHYQAGFAAARTGWGHDRPLPEEGMLTARYGPRPSMHGHDDHGSITLYGHGQRLVVDPGKYAYVNDASRVYVNSRRAHNVVTVGSETCHVPDQPSRIADVASDAEVDRFRLHVRTCQGMTWERAVAFVRATGEVVVVDDITAPSGTPVHQRWQLEVGASVDTSDVARVGASWASGAALLIEQLGAVSDVTSVAGERTPFRGWVSQRYGDLTAAPNLLYAAPAYAGGTVTRFVTVLRPSADAAAPASTIAGSAGGPVTVRVPTASGGTVSIVFPPA
;
A
#
# COMPACT_ATOMS: atom_id res chain seq x y z
N MET A 1 -8.73 56.13 -45.12
CA MET A 1 -8.08 55.77 -46.40
C MET A 1 -7.82 54.27 -46.43
N ARG A 2 -8.19 53.62 -47.53
CA ARG A 2 -8.03 52.18 -47.81
C ARG A 2 -6.55 51.80 -48.03
N ARG A 3 -6.17 50.57 -47.61
CA ARG A 3 -5.33 49.52 -48.28
C ARG A 3 -4.58 48.70 -47.20
N LEU A 4 -4.95 47.45 -46.89
CA LEU A 4 -4.63 46.15 -47.54
C LEU A 4 -3.14 45.74 -47.47
N LEU A 5 -2.88 44.66 -46.71
CA LEU A 5 -1.93 43.53 -46.88
C LEU A 5 -1.82 42.81 -45.51
N ALA A 6 -2.62 41.77 -45.21
CA ALA A 6 -2.50 40.37 -45.63
C ALA A 6 -1.15 39.71 -45.24
N GLY A 7 -1.21 38.77 -44.29
CA GLY A 7 -0.24 37.68 -44.13
C GLY A 7 0.76 37.82 -42.99
N ILE A 8 0.34 37.52 -41.75
CA ILE A 8 1.27 37.01 -40.73
C ILE A 8 0.81 35.60 -40.36
N VAL A 9 1.67 34.65 -40.69
CA VAL A 9 1.57 33.22 -40.42
C VAL A 9 1.63 33.01 -38.91
N THR A 10 0.50 32.66 -38.30
CA THR A 10 0.46 32.12 -36.94
C THR A 10 0.98 30.69 -37.00
N LEU A 11 2.24 30.47 -36.62
CA LEU A 11 2.78 29.12 -36.43
C LEU A 11 2.17 28.56 -35.14
N ALA A 12 1.01 27.92 -35.26
CA ALA A 12 0.47 27.07 -34.20
C ALA A 12 1.36 25.84 -34.10
N MET A 13 2.29 25.83 -33.14
CA MET A 13 2.90 24.58 -32.68
C MET A 13 1.80 23.79 -31.96
N ALA A 14 1.11 22.94 -32.72
CA ALA A 14 0.34 21.85 -32.16
C ALA A 14 1.32 20.92 -31.43
N ALA A 15 1.38 21.05 -30.11
CA ALA A 15 1.97 20.04 -29.27
C ALA A 15 1.08 18.80 -29.35
N THR A 16 1.33 17.94 -30.34
CA THR A 16 0.86 16.55 -30.32
C THR A 16 1.56 15.86 -29.18
N THR A 17 0.93 15.86 -28.01
CA THR A 17 1.19 14.88 -26.97
C THR A 17 0.92 13.50 -27.55
N LEU A 18 1.99 12.77 -27.89
CA LEU A 18 1.89 11.31 -27.99
C LEU A 18 1.58 10.81 -26.57
N VAL A 19 0.28 10.70 -26.27
CA VAL A 19 -0.19 9.76 -25.27
C VAL A 19 0.20 8.40 -25.84
N ALA A 20 1.25 7.80 -25.31
CA ALA A 20 1.46 6.36 -25.43
C ALA A 20 0.28 5.71 -24.70
N GLY A 21 -0.83 5.53 -25.42
CA GLY A 21 -1.90 4.67 -24.96
C GLY A 21 -1.28 3.31 -24.76
N ALA A 22 -1.25 2.84 -23.51
CA ALA A 22 -1.17 1.42 -23.27
C ALA A 22 -2.35 0.82 -24.03
N THR A 23 -2.09 0.24 -25.20
CA THR A 23 -3.08 -0.56 -25.90
C THR A 23 -3.36 -1.72 -24.97
N THR A 24 -4.48 -1.65 -24.25
CA THR A 24 -5.10 -2.82 -23.68
C THR A 24 -5.23 -3.82 -24.82
N ALA A 25 -4.53 -4.95 -24.72
CA ALA A 25 -4.71 -6.04 -25.67
C ALA A 25 -6.21 -6.37 -25.66
N ALA A 26 -6.90 -6.07 -26.76
CA ALA A 26 -8.34 -6.24 -26.84
C ALA A 26 -8.67 -7.73 -26.67
N ALA A 27 -9.65 -8.02 -25.83
CA ALA A 27 -10.29 -9.33 -25.74
C ALA A 27 -10.74 -9.79 -27.14
N SER A 28 -10.38 -11.01 -27.54
CA SER A 28 -10.81 -11.59 -28.81
C SER A 28 -12.05 -12.45 -28.61
N THR A 29 -13.11 -12.17 -29.36
CA THR A 29 -14.32 -13.02 -29.47
C THR A 29 -14.34 -13.86 -30.77
N GLY A 30 -13.30 -13.76 -31.60
CA GLY A 30 -13.09 -14.62 -32.77
C GLY A 30 -12.21 -15.84 -32.45
N PRO A 31 -12.03 -16.78 -33.40
CA PRO A 31 -11.22 -18.00 -33.20
C PRO A 31 -9.86 -17.67 -32.61
N ALA A 32 -9.38 -18.51 -31.68
CA ALA A 32 -8.14 -18.26 -30.93
C ALA A 32 -6.95 -18.03 -31.87
N CYS A 33 -6.91 -18.73 -33.00
CA CYS A 33 -5.79 -18.74 -33.95
C CYS A 33 -6.14 -18.10 -35.31
N ALA A 34 -7.18 -17.26 -35.39
CA ALA A 34 -7.47 -16.49 -36.60
C ALA A 34 -6.49 -15.32 -36.79
N ASP A 35 -6.07 -15.08 -38.04
CA ASP A 35 -5.26 -13.93 -38.49
C ASP A 35 -4.02 -13.69 -37.61
N VAL A 36 -3.29 -14.76 -37.29
CA VAL A 36 -2.08 -14.67 -36.46
C VAL A 36 -0.92 -14.15 -37.30
N PRO A 37 -0.34 -12.97 -36.96
CA PRO A 37 0.82 -12.47 -37.69
C PRO A 37 2.06 -13.31 -37.37
N ALA A 38 2.99 -13.39 -38.32
CA ALA A 38 4.26 -14.08 -38.12
C ALA A 38 5.06 -13.42 -36.97
N SER A 39 5.56 -14.23 -36.04
CA SER A 39 6.30 -13.78 -34.85
C SER A 39 7.74 -13.35 -35.14
N GLY A 40 8.26 -13.64 -36.33
CA GLY A 40 9.66 -13.37 -36.72
C GLY A 40 10.66 -14.42 -36.23
N LEU A 41 10.19 -15.58 -35.75
CA LEU A 41 11.05 -16.72 -35.39
C LEU A 41 11.64 -17.36 -36.65
N ARG A 42 12.96 -17.57 -36.64
CA ARG A 42 13.76 -17.85 -37.86
C ARG A 42 13.58 -19.27 -38.45
N ASP A 43 12.93 -20.17 -37.72
CA ASP A 43 12.80 -21.59 -38.06
C ASP A 43 11.35 -22.08 -38.02
N VAL A 44 10.38 -21.17 -38.12
CA VAL A 44 8.95 -21.47 -38.03
C VAL A 44 8.27 -21.49 -39.41
N ASP A 45 8.79 -20.76 -40.39
CA ASP A 45 8.14 -20.66 -41.72
C ASP A 45 8.11 -21.99 -42.50
N ASP A 46 9.08 -22.88 -42.30
CA ASP A 46 9.21 -24.13 -43.06
C ASP A 46 8.60 -25.36 -42.36
N THR A 47 7.90 -25.19 -41.24
CA THR A 47 7.29 -26.31 -40.49
C THR A 47 5.79 -26.45 -40.77
N VAL A 48 5.31 -27.69 -40.88
CA VAL A 48 3.86 -28.00 -40.94
C VAL A 48 3.10 -27.56 -39.69
N HIS A 49 3.82 -27.24 -38.61
CA HIS A 49 3.27 -26.76 -37.34
C HIS A 49 3.24 -25.24 -37.21
N ARG A 50 3.56 -24.50 -38.29
CA ARG A 50 3.68 -23.03 -38.30
C ARG A 50 2.52 -22.33 -37.61
N ASP A 51 1.30 -22.55 -38.07
CA ASP A 51 0.12 -21.83 -37.58
C ASP A 51 -0.13 -22.08 -36.08
N GLY A 52 0.06 -23.33 -35.64
CA GLY A 52 -0.05 -23.70 -34.22
C GLY A 52 1.01 -23.00 -33.37
N ILE A 53 2.25 -22.95 -33.85
CA ILE A 53 3.36 -22.26 -33.17
C ILE A 53 3.09 -20.76 -33.10
N GLU A 54 2.70 -20.13 -34.20
CA GLU A 54 2.42 -18.71 -34.22
C GLU A 54 1.25 -18.36 -33.28
N CYS A 55 0.21 -19.20 -33.23
CA CYS A 55 -0.92 -19.02 -32.33
C CYS A 55 -0.50 -19.04 -30.84
N ILE A 56 0.26 -20.03 -30.41
CA ILE A 56 0.71 -20.11 -29.00
C ILE A 56 1.71 -18.99 -28.66
N VAL A 57 2.43 -18.45 -29.64
CA VAL A 57 3.33 -17.30 -29.47
C VAL A 57 2.52 -16.00 -29.32
N ARG A 58 1.46 -15.81 -30.11
CA ARG A 58 0.53 -14.68 -29.98
C ARG A 58 -0.06 -14.59 -28.57
N TRP A 59 -0.50 -15.71 -28.03
CA TRP A 59 -1.05 -15.80 -26.67
C TRP A 59 0.01 -15.90 -25.58
N ARG A 60 1.30 -15.86 -25.96
CA ARG A 60 2.46 -15.97 -25.06
C ARG A 60 2.45 -17.24 -24.20
N VAL A 61 1.80 -18.30 -24.67
CA VAL A 61 1.82 -19.62 -24.05
C VAL A 61 3.22 -20.23 -24.12
N ALA A 62 3.92 -19.99 -25.23
CA ALA A 62 5.33 -20.29 -25.36
C ALA A 62 6.05 -19.23 -26.20
N GLY A 63 7.35 -19.11 -25.97
CA GLY A 63 8.25 -18.31 -26.80
C GLY A 63 9.30 -19.15 -27.52
N GLY A 64 10.09 -18.48 -28.35
CA GLY A 64 11.35 -19.02 -28.87
C GLY A 64 12.48 -18.95 -27.84
N TYR A 65 13.63 -19.50 -28.24
CA TYR A 65 14.89 -19.37 -27.54
C TYR A 65 15.54 -18.01 -27.83
N ALA A 66 16.52 -17.62 -27.00
CA ALA A 66 17.22 -16.33 -27.14
C ALA A 66 17.94 -16.14 -28.49
N ASP A 67 18.19 -17.23 -29.23
CA ASP A 67 18.75 -17.21 -30.59
C ASP A 67 17.71 -16.89 -31.69
N GLY A 68 16.46 -16.62 -31.31
CA GLY A 68 15.36 -16.29 -32.22
C GLY A 68 14.75 -17.50 -32.93
N ARG A 69 14.94 -18.72 -32.40
CA ARG A 69 14.38 -19.97 -32.94
C ARG A 69 13.34 -20.59 -32.02
N PHE A 70 12.36 -21.32 -32.55
CA PHE A 70 11.40 -22.13 -31.80
C PHE A 70 11.86 -23.58 -31.58
N ARG A 71 12.66 -24.10 -32.52
CA ARG A 71 13.11 -25.50 -32.63
C ARG A 71 11.95 -26.51 -32.75
N PRO A 72 11.13 -26.45 -33.84
CA PRO A 72 9.94 -27.29 -33.97
C PRO A 72 10.20 -28.79 -33.88
N SER A 73 11.34 -29.27 -34.39
CA SER A 73 11.69 -30.70 -34.41
C SER A 73 12.29 -31.22 -33.10
N GLN A 74 12.57 -30.36 -32.12
CA GLN A 74 13.15 -30.78 -30.84
C GLN A 74 12.11 -31.53 -30.00
N LEU A 75 12.51 -32.66 -29.41
CA LEU A 75 11.66 -33.43 -28.50
C LEU A 75 11.41 -32.68 -27.18
N VAL A 76 10.21 -32.85 -26.64
CA VAL A 76 9.72 -32.22 -25.42
C VAL A 76 9.89 -33.16 -24.23
N ASP A 77 10.25 -32.60 -23.06
CA ASP A 77 10.23 -33.30 -21.79
C ASP A 77 8.97 -32.97 -20.97
N ARG A 78 8.72 -33.76 -19.92
CA ARG A 78 7.53 -33.59 -19.05
C ARG A 78 7.48 -32.22 -18.38
N ALA A 79 8.62 -31.64 -18.03
CA ALA A 79 8.69 -30.32 -17.41
C ALA A 79 8.26 -29.19 -18.36
N GLN A 80 8.71 -29.25 -19.61
CA GLN A 80 8.29 -28.34 -20.67
C GLN A 80 6.81 -28.48 -20.98
N MET A 81 6.28 -29.72 -21.05
CA MET A 81 4.85 -29.97 -21.22
C MET A 81 4.02 -29.27 -20.13
N ALA A 82 4.41 -29.44 -18.87
CA ALA A 82 3.71 -28.81 -17.74
C ALA A 82 3.64 -27.29 -17.87
N THR A 83 4.71 -26.65 -18.35
CA THR A 83 4.74 -25.19 -18.51
C THR A 83 3.84 -24.73 -19.65
N PHE A 84 3.84 -25.42 -20.79
CA PHE A 84 2.94 -25.10 -21.91
C PHE A 84 1.47 -25.17 -21.48
N VAL A 85 1.11 -26.23 -20.74
CA VAL A 85 -0.27 -26.42 -20.27
C VAL A 85 -0.66 -25.41 -19.19
N ALA A 86 0.20 -25.16 -18.20
CA ALA A 86 -0.06 -24.16 -17.19
C ALA A 86 -0.22 -22.76 -17.80
N ASN A 87 0.57 -22.43 -18.81
CA ASN A 87 0.43 -21.16 -19.54
C ASN A 87 -0.85 -21.11 -20.38
N ALA A 88 -1.26 -22.23 -21.01
CA ALA A 88 -2.52 -22.29 -21.73
C ALA A 88 -3.72 -22.05 -20.79
N VAL A 89 -3.73 -22.67 -19.60
CA VAL A 89 -4.72 -22.38 -18.54
C VAL A 89 -4.63 -20.90 -18.12
N ALA A 90 -3.44 -20.34 -17.98
CA ALA A 90 -3.30 -18.92 -17.59
C ALA A 90 -3.91 -17.94 -18.62
N THR A 91 -3.97 -18.31 -19.91
CA THR A 91 -4.61 -17.44 -20.92
C THR A 91 -6.10 -17.24 -20.69
N THR A 92 -6.77 -18.13 -19.96
CA THR A 92 -8.21 -18.06 -19.69
C THR A 92 -8.55 -17.20 -18.47
N GLY A 93 -7.53 -16.72 -17.75
CA GLY A 93 -7.69 -16.08 -16.44
C GLY A 93 -7.96 -17.07 -15.30
N THR A 94 -8.01 -18.37 -15.56
CA THR A 94 -8.18 -19.40 -14.54
C THR A 94 -6.90 -19.55 -13.70
N VAL A 95 -7.05 -19.50 -12.38
CA VAL A 95 -5.94 -19.57 -11.42
C VAL A 95 -5.77 -21.01 -10.94
N LEU A 96 -4.59 -21.59 -11.17
CA LEU A 96 -4.22 -22.90 -10.61
C LEU A 96 -3.98 -22.80 -9.09
N PRO A 97 -4.32 -23.83 -8.30
CA PRO A 97 -4.22 -23.80 -6.85
C PRO A 97 -2.77 -23.80 -6.35
N GLU A 98 -2.57 -23.40 -5.09
CA GLU A 98 -1.26 -23.46 -4.44
C GLU A 98 -0.68 -24.86 -4.40
N PRO A 99 0.65 -25.04 -4.54
CA PRO A 99 1.32 -26.33 -4.37
C PRO A 99 1.01 -27.01 -3.02
N GLN A 100 0.11 -28.00 -3.03
CA GLN A 100 -0.07 -28.95 -1.91
C GLN A 100 0.61 -30.28 -2.22
N VAL A 101 0.80 -30.59 -3.51
CA VAL A 101 1.50 -31.77 -4.01
C VAL A 101 2.87 -31.34 -4.54
N THR A 102 3.94 -31.91 -4.00
CA THR A 102 5.33 -31.66 -4.43
C THR A 102 6.07 -32.96 -4.72
N PHE A 103 7.12 -32.89 -5.54
CA PHE A 103 7.93 -34.04 -5.92
C PHE A 103 9.41 -33.81 -5.59
N PRO A 104 10.13 -34.80 -5.04
CA PRO A 104 11.51 -34.63 -4.56
C PRO A 104 12.52 -34.41 -5.69
N ASP A 105 12.21 -34.79 -6.92
CA ASP A 105 13.05 -34.64 -8.10
C ASP A 105 12.73 -33.40 -8.95
N VAL A 106 11.80 -32.54 -8.50
CA VAL A 106 11.35 -31.36 -9.25
C VAL A 106 12.02 -30.08 -8.72
N GLY A 107 12.74 -29.41 -9.61
CA GLY A 107 13.36 -28.10 -9.37
C GLY A 107 13.48 -27.27 -10.66
N GLY A 108 14.10 -26.10 -10.57
CA GLY A 108 14.31 -25.21 -11.72
C GLY A 108 13.05 -24.46 -12.19
N VAL A 109 13.11 -23.91 -13.41
CA VAL A 109 12.13 -22.94 -13.92
C VAL A 109 10.71 -23.49 -14.13
N HIS A 110 10.55 -24.81 -14.21
CA HIS A 110 9.28 -25.49 -14.49
C HIS A 110 8.57 -26.01 -13.23
N SER A 111 9.19 -25.92 -12.04
CA SER A 111 8.67 -26.52 -10.81
C SER A 111 7.29 -26.00 -10.40
N GLY A 112 7.08 -24.68 -10.51
CA GLY A 112 5.80 -24.06 -10.17
C GLY A 112 4.64 -24.59 -11.03
N ALA A 113 4.86 -24.75 -12.35
CA ALA A 113 3.85 -25.34 -13.24
C ALA A 113 3.54 -26.79 -12.85
N ILE A 114 4.57 -27.60 -12.59
CA ILE A 114 4.41 -29.02 -12.23
C ILE A 114 3.60 -29.18 -10.95
N HIS A 115 3.97 -28.50 -9.86
CA HIS A 115 3.31 -28.68 -8.56
C HIS A 115 1.87 -28.16 -8.55
N ARG A 116 1.60 -27.06 -9.26
CA ARG A 116 0.24 -26.50 -9.37
C ARG A 116 -0.67 -27.37 -10.22
N LEU A 117 -0.19 -27.86 -11.36
CA LEU A 117 -0.95 -28.82 -12.16
C LEU A 117 -1.20 -30.13 -11.38
N ALA A 118 -0.24 -30.57 -10.55
CA ALA A 118 -0.42 -31.75 -9.72
C ALA A 118 -1.46 -31.54 -8.62
N THR A 119 -1.44 -30.36 -7.98
CA THR A 119 -2.42 -30.01 -6.97
C THR A 119 -3.83 -29.82 -7.55
N ALA A 120 -3.91 -29.30 -8.79
CA ALA A 120 -5.16 -29.25 -9.55
C ALA A 120 -5.67 -30.63 -10.01
N GLY A 121 -4.90 -31.70 -9.79
CA GLY A 121 -5.23 -33.05 -10.27
C GLY A 121 -5.05 -33.25 -11.78
N ILE A 122 -4.49 -32.28 -12.50
CA ILE A 122 -4.28 -32.32 -13.96
C ILE A 122 -3.15 -33.28 -14.32
N VAL A 123 -2.12 -33.39 -13.47
CA VAL A 123 -0.98 -34.29 -13.69
C VAL A 123 -0.68 -35.10 -12.44
N ASN A 124 -0.24 -36.33 -12.63
CA ASN A 124 0.20 -37.19 -11.53
C ASN A 124 1.70 -37.47 -11.61
N GLY A 125 2.29 -37.72 -10.44
CA GLY A 125 3.63 -38.29 -10.33
C GLY A 125 3.67 -39.76 -10.74
N ARG A 126 4.87 -40.32 -10.67
CA ARG A 126 5.16 -41.73 -10.86
C ARG A 126 4.87 -42.48 -9.56
N THR A 127 4.71 -43.80 -9.66
CA THR A 127 4.41 -44.69 -8.52
C THR A 127 5.52 -44.71 -7.45
N ASP A 128 6.73 -44.29 -7.81
CA ASP A 128 7.89 -44.17 -6.91
C ASP A 128 7.92 -42.84 -6.11
N GLY A 129 6.91 -41.98 -6.28
CA GLY A 129 6.81 -40.68 -5.62
C GLY A 129 7.56 -39.54 -6.33
N THR A 130 8.20 -39.79 -7.47
CA THR A 130 8.89 -38.78 -8.30
C THR A 130 8.01 -38.26 -9.43
N TYR A 131 8.38 -37.18 -10.11
CA TYR A 131 7.68 -36.68 -11.30
C TYR A 131 8.33 -37.11 -12.63
N GLY A 132 9.66 -37.22 -12.65
CA GLY A 132 10.48 -37.45 -13.84
C GLY A 132 10.50 -36.26 -14.82
N PRO A 133 10.93 -35.04 -14.41
CA PRO A 133 10.81 -33.83 -15.23
C PRO A 133 11.59 -33.89 -16.55
N ALA A 134 12.73 -34.58 -16.57
CA ALA A 134 13.60 -34.70 -17.76
C ALA A 134 13.20 -35.84 -18.72
N LEU A 135 12.19 -36.65 -18.36
CA LEU A 135 11.75 -37.74 -19.22
C LEU A 135 11.01 -37.18 -20.44
N ARG A 136 11.20 -37.81 -21.60
CA ARG A 136 10.46 -37.51 -22.81
C ARG A 136 8.99 -37.86 -22.62
N ILE A 137 8.13 -37.00 -23.13
CA ILE A 137 6.68 -37.20 -23.06
C ILE A 137 6.19 -37.89 -24.34
N THR A 138 5.34 -38.90 -24.18
CA THR A 138 4.66 -39.56 -25.30
C THR A 138 3.36 -38.84 -25.67
N ARG A 139 2.85 -39.10 -26.88
CA ARG A 139 1.57 -38.51 -27.32
C ARG A 139 0.39 -38.91 -26.44
N GLY A 140 0.35 -40.16 -25.97
CA GLY A 140 -0.68 -40.63 -25.02
C GLY A 140 -0.60 -39.91 -23.67
N GLN A 141 0.59 -39.62 -23.16
CA GLN A 141 0.75 -38.84 -21.94
C GLN A 141 0.37 -37.37 -22.14
N MET A 142 0.70 -36.79 -23.30
CA MET A 142 0.25 -35.43 -23.67
C MET A 142 -1.28 -35.33 -23.66
N ALA A 143 -1.99 -36.35 -24.15
CA ALA A 143 -3.46 -36.38 -24.13
C ALA A 143 -4.03 -36.26 -22.70
N VAL A 144 -3.40 -36.88 -21.70
CA VAL A 144 -3.80 -36.77 -20.29
C VAL A 144 -3.70 -35.33 -19.79
N PHE A 145 -2.59 -34.65 -20.09
CA PHE A 145 -2.40 -33.24 -19.68
C PHE A 145 -3.43 -32.32 -20.33
N LEU A 146 -3.65 -32.47 -21.64
CA LEU A 146 -4.58 -31.63 -22.40
C LEU A 146 -6.03 -31.84 -21.96
N ARG A 147 -6.42 -33.10 -21.71
CA ARG A 147 -7.72 -33.45 -21.14
C ARG A 147 -7.91 -32.77 -19.78
N GLY A 148 -6.98 -32.98 -18.84
CA GLY A 148 -7.11 -32.43 -17.50
C GLY A 148 -7.14 -30.89 -17.49
N ALA A 149 -6.37 -30.24 -18.36
CA ALA A 149 -6.42 -28.78 -18.50
C ALA A 149 -7.76 -28.28 -19.04
N ALA A 150 -8.32 -28.98 -20.03
CA ALA A 150 -9.64 -28.65 -20.56
C ALA A 150 -10.74 -28.84 -19.52
N GLU A 151 -10.76 -29.99 -18.84
CA GLU A 151 -11.72 -30.28 -17.77
C GLU A 151 -11.63 -29.28 -16.62
N TYR A 152 -10.42 -28.87 -16.25
CA TYR A 152 -10.19 -27.90 -15.18
C TYR A 152 -10.67 -26.49 -15.53
N VAL A 153 -10.44 -26.02 -16.76
CA VAL A 153 -10.87 -24.67 -17.19
C VAL A 153 -12.36 -24.61 -17.43
N LEU A 154 -12.93 -25.65 -18.05
CA LEU A 154 -14.34 -25.69 -18.43
C LEU A 154 -15.25 -26.10 -17.27
N ASP A 155 -14.67 -26.62 -16.18
CA ASP A 155 -15.39 -27.21 -15.03
C ASP A 155 -16.39 -28.31 -15.48
N GLU A 156 -16.01 -29.06 -16.51
CA GLU A 156 -16.82 -30.10 -17.13
C GLU A 156 -15.96 -31.29 -17.55
N ALA A 157 -16.44 -32.52 -17.33
CA ALA A 157 -15.74 -33.71 -17.77
C ALA A 157 -15.79 -33.86 -19.30
N LEU A 158 -14.63 -34.03 -19.93
CA LEU A 158 -14.57 -34.34 -21.35
C LEU A 158 -14.90 -35.82 -21.53
N THR A 159 -16.04 -36.08 -22.16
CA THR A 159 -16.46 -37.45 -22.51
C THR A 159 -16.04 -37.78 -23.94
N GLY A 160 -15.55 -39.00 -24.15
CA GLY A 160 -15.37 -39.54 -25.50
C GLY A 160 -16.72 -40.00 -26.04
N ALA A 161 -17.12 -39.52 -27.22
CA ALA A 161 -18.35 -39.96 -27.86
C ALA A 161 -18.10 -41.13 -28.82
N GLU A 162 -18.40 -42.37 -28.39
CA GLU A 162 -18.50 -43.62 -29.19
C GLU A 162 -17.22 -44.03 -30.01
N PRO A 163 -17.05 -45.30 -30.46
CA PRO A 163 -15.76 -46.02 -30.37
C PRO A 163 -14.61 -45.51 -31.26
N ALA A 164 -13.39 -45.83 -30.81
CA ALA A 164 -12.05 -45.56 -31.36
C ALA A 164 -12.01 -44.89 -32.76
N VAL A 165 -11.74 -43.58 -32.76
CA VAL A 165 -11.41 -42.79 -33.96
C VAL A 165 -10.07 -43.23 -34.57
N PHE A 166 -9.21 -43.91 -33.79
CA PHE A 166 -7.86 -44.31 -34.19
C PHE A 166 -7.64 -45.82 -34.10
N THR A 167 -6.93 -46.37 -35.07
CA THR A 167 -6.78 -47.83 -35.24
C THR A 167 -5.78 -48.48 -34.27
N ASP A 168 -5.02 -47.69 -33.52
CA ASP A 168 -3.84 -48.13 -32.75
C ASP A 168 -3.91 -47.81 -31.24
N ILE A 169 -5.10 -47.52 -30.72
CA ILE A 169 -5.29 -47.17 -29.31
C ILE A 169 -6.08 -48.22 -28.51
N ASP A 170 -6.58 -49.28 -29.15
CA ASP A 170 -7.34 -50.33 -28.47
C ASP A 170 -6.49 -51.01 -27.39
N GLY A 171 -6.99 -51.00 -26.16
CA GLY A 171 -6.29 -51.55 -24.99
C GLY A 171 -5.12 -50.69 -24.49
N HIS A 172 -4.86 -49.52 -25.09
CA HIS A 172 -3.79 -48.62 -24.64
C HIS A 172 -4.17 -47.92 -23.32
N VAL A 173 -3.23 -47.79 -22.38
CA VAL A 173 -3.47 -47.22 -21.03
C VAL A 173 -3.98 -45.77 -21.03
N HIS A 174 -3.78 -45.04 -22.13
CA HIS A 174 -4.25 -43.67 -22.32
C HIS A 174 -5.43 -43.54 -23.30
N GLN A 175 -6.05 -44.65 -23.71
CA GLN A 175 -7.14 -44.67 -24.70
C GLN A 175 -8.25 -43.65 -24.39
N GLY A 176 -8.82 -43.70 -23.18
CA GLY A 176 -9.91 -42.79 -22.81
C GLY A 176 -9.51 -41.32 -22.74
N ALA A 177 -8.23 -40.99 -22.48
CA ALA A 177 -7.75 -39.61 -22.57
C ALA A 177 -7.63 -39.16 -24.03
N ILE A 178 -7.11 -40.04 -24.90
CA ILE A 178 -6.96 -39.79 -26.34
C ILE A 178 -8.32 -39.58 -27.00
N GLU A 179 -9.30 -40.44 -26.71
CA GLU A 179 -10.67 -40.33 -27.24
C GLU A 179 -11.34 -39.02 -26.80
N ALA A 180 -11.19 -38.64 -25.53
CA ALA A 180 -11.75 -37.39 -25.01
C ALA A 180 -11.16 -36.14 -25.69
N VAL A 181 -9.83 -36.07 -25.84
CA VAL A 181 -9.20 -34.92 -26.52
C VAL A 181 -9.47 -34.92 -28.02
N ALA A 182 -9.71 -36.07 -28.64
CA ALA A 182 -10.12 -36.16 -30.04
C ALA A 182 -11.57 -35.69 -30.25
N ALA A 183 -12.49 -36.12 -29.38
CA ALA A 183 -13.89 -35.69 -29.40
C ALA A 183 -14.02 -34.17 -29.19
N ALA A 184 -13.19 -33.60 -28.32
CA ALA A 184 -13.11 -32.15 -28.11
C ALA A 184 -12.41 -31.38 -29.26
N GLY A 185 -11.85 -32.07 -30.27
CA GLY A 185 -11.15 -31.44 -31.39
C GLY A 185 -9.71 -30.99 -31.08
N ILE A 186 -9.18 -31.30 -29.90
CA ILE A 186 -7.81 -30.99 -29.46
C ILE A 186 -6.80 -31.92 -30.14
N ALA A 187 -7.20 -33.15 -30.46
CA ALA A 187 -6.34 -34.14 -31.10
C ALA A 187 -6.85 -34.58 -32.47
N ARG A 188 -5.90 -34.80 -33.39
CA ARG A 188 -6.15 -35.38 -34.72
C ARG A 188 -5.12 -36.49 -34.99
N GLY A 189 -5.57 -37.54 -35.67
CA GLY A 189 -4.72 -38.67 -36.08
C GLY A 189 -3.91 -38.38 -37.34
N GLY A 190 -3.01 -39.28 -37.67
CA GLY A 190 -2.34 -39.32 -38.96
C GLY A 190 -3.32 -39.61 -40.10
N THR A 191 -2.88 -39.36 -41.33
CA THR A 191 -3.66 -39.68 -42.54
C THR A 191 -3.88 -41.19 -42.73
N ASP A 192 -3.13 -42.02 -42.00
CA ASP A 192 -3.24 -43.48 -41.94
C ASP A 192 -4.28 -43.97 -40.90
N GLY A 193 -4.96 -43.05 -40.20
CA GLY A 193 -5.94 -43.39 -39.16
C GLY A 193 -5.32 -43.74 -37.79
N SER A 194 -4.00 -43.60 -37.62
CA SER A 194 -3.31 -43.86 -36.34
C SER A 194 -3.18 -42.62 -35.46
N TYR A 195 -3.15 -42.78 -34.14
CA TYR A 195 -2.81 -41.73 -33.19
C TYR A 195 -1.34 -41.74 -32.80
N ARG A 196 -0.71 -42.92 -32.76
CA ARG A 196 0.68 -43.20 -32.33
C ARG A 196 0.92 -42.79 -30.87
N PRO A 197 0.26 -43.44 -29.89
CA PRO A 197 0.28 -43.00 -28.50
C PRO A 197 1.65 -43.09 -27.82
N ASP A 198 2.54 -43.98 -28.28
CA ASP A 198 3.88 -44.19 -27.71
C ASP A 198 4.97 -43.32 -28.34
N ASP A 199 4.68 -42.63 -29.44
CA ASP A 199 5.66 -41.76 -30.10
C ASP A 199 5.98 -40.55 -29.22
N PRO A 200 7.25 -40.12 -29.16
CA PRO A 200 7.64 -38.92 -28.43
C PRO A 200 7.13 -37.65 -29.15
N VAL A 201 6.84 -36.61 -28.37
CA VAL A 201 6.28 -35.35 -28.89
C VAL A 201 7.39 -34.35 -29.22
N THR A 202 7.34 -33.76 -30.41
CA THR A 202 8.17 -32.60 -30.79
C THR A 202 7.54 -31.28 -30.34
N ARG A 203 8.35 -30.23 -30.16
CA ARG A 203 7.88 -28.89 -29.76
C ARG A 203 6.85 -28.32 -30.73
N GLY A 204 7.02 -28.53 -32.04
CA GLY A 204 6.07 -28.09 -33.05
C GLY A 204 4.72 -28.81 -32.94
N GLN A 205 4.75 -30.13 -32.73
CA GLN A 205 3.53 -30.89 -32.45
C GLN A 205 2.84 -30.37 -31.20
N LEU A 206 3.55 -30.22 -30.08
CA LEU A 206 2.99 -29.68 -28.85
C LEU A 206 2.33 -28.31 -29.08
N GLY A 207 2.99 -27.42 -29.83
CA GLY A 207 2.42 -26.12 -30.20
C GLY A 207 1.09 -26.22 -30.93
N THR A 208 0.96 -27.18 -31.84
CA THR A 208 -0.29 -27.44 -32.57
C THR A 208 -1.40 -27.93 -31.65
N PHE A 209 -1.12 -28.90 -30.76
CA PHE A 209 -2.12 -29.42 -29.83
C PHE A 209 -2.58 -28.35 -28.82
N VAL A 210 -1.67 -27.52 -28.33
CA VAL A 210 -2.02 -26.44 -27.41
C VAL A 210 -2.79 -25.33 -28.12
N ALA A 211 -2.48 -25.02 -29.39
CA ALA A 211 -3.30 -24.12 -30.19
C ALA A 211 -4.75 -24.63 -30.32
N TYR A 212 -4.95 -25.93 -30.56
CA TYR A 212 -6.29 -26.51 -30.58
C TYR A 212 -6.97 -26.47 -29.21
N LEU A 213 -6.23 -26.65 -28.11
CA LEU A 213 -6.78 -26.45 -26.76
C LEU A 213 -7.30 -25.00 -26.56
N LEU A 214 -6.57 -24.00 -27.03
CA LEU A 214 -7.00 -22.60 -26.98
C LEU A 214 -8.28 -22.36 -27.81
N GLU A 215 -8.40 -23.00 -28.98
CA GLU A 215 -9.62 -22.93 -29.80
C GLU A 215 -10.82 -23.53 -29.06
N VAL A 216 -10.63 -24.63 -28.33
CA VAL A 216 -11.69 -25.23 -27.50
C VAL A 216 -12.16 -24.27 -26.41
N PHE A 217 -11.24 -23.56 -25.74
CA PHE A 217 -11.60 -22.55 -24.75
C PHE A 217 -12.46 -21.44 -25.37
N VAL A 218 -12.03 -20.87 -26.50
CA VAL A 218 -12.80 -19.83 -27.19
C VAL A 218 -14.16 -20.35 -27.66
N ALA A 219 -14.23 -21.56 -28.21
CA ALA A 219 -15.47 -22.17 -28.66
C ALA A 219 -16.47 -22.39 -27.51
N ALA A 220 -15.97 -22.62 -26.28
CA ALA A 220 -16.77 -22.69 -25.06
C ALA A 220 -17.12 -21.32 -24.46
N GLY A 221 -16.77 -20.21 -25.12
CA GLY A 221 -17.05 -18.85 -24.66
C GLY A 221 -16.05 -18.30 -23.65
N VAL A 222 -14.91 -18.95 -23.46
CA VAL A 222 -13.84 -18.47 -22.58
C VAL A 222 -13.03 -17.38 -23.28
N GLU A 223 -12.96 -16.21 -22.68
CA GLU A 223 -12.18 -15.08 -23.19
C GLU A 223 -10.68 -15.32 -22.96
N LEU A 224 -9.89 -15.34 -24.03
CA LEU A 224 -8.43 -15.47 -23.93
C LEU A 224 -7.72 -14.13 -23.77
N ARG A 225 -6.66 -14.14 -22.97
CA ARG A 225 -5.74 -13.02 -22.75
C ARG A 225 -4.29 -13.51 -22.90
N PRO A 226 -3.39 -12.73 -23.53
CA PRO A 226 -1.99 -13.14 -23.62
C PRO A 226 -1.37 -13.30 -22.24
N VAL A 227 -0.59 -14.37 -22.03
CA VAL A 227 0.23 -14.53 -20.81
C VAL A 227 1.19 -13.35 -20.74
N VAL A 228 1.04 -12.47 -19.76
CA VAL A 228 1.94 -11.32 -19.66
C VAL A 228 3.29 -11.84 -19.13
N GLY A 229 4.33 -11.82 -19.97
CA GLY A 229 5.71 -12.03 -19.52
C GLY A 229 6.22 -10.81 -18.75
N VAL A 230 7.43 -10.89 -18.20
CA VAL A 230 8.07 -9.73 -17.58
C VAL A 230 8.26 -8.64 -18.64
N ASP A 231 7.71 -7.46 -18.39
CA ASP A 231 8.02 -6.25 -19.14
C ASP A 231 9.35 -5.70 -18.61
N GLU A 232 10.42 -5.98 -19.34
CA GLU A 232 11.78 -5.61 -18.95
C GLU A 232 11.98 -4.09 -18.81
N ALA A 233 11.27 -3.28 -19.60
CA ALA A 233 11.36 -1.82 -19.51
C ALA A 233 10.62 -1.32 -18.27
N ALA A 234 9.40 -1.81 -18.03
CA ALA A 234 8.63 -1.47 -16.84
C ALA A 234 9.32 -1.94 -15.55
N LEU A 235 9.91 -3.14 -15.56
CA LEU A 235 10.67 -3.68 -14.43
C LEU A 235 11.87 -2.79 -14.11
N THR A 236 12.66 -2.41 -15.12
CA THR A 236 13.78 -1.47 -14.95
C THR A 236 13.29 -0.16 -14.34
N ALA A 237 12.16 0.40 -14.80
CA ALA A 237 11.61 1.64 -14.25
C ALA A 237 11.20 1.51 -12.77
N GLN A 238 10.79 0.32 -12.31
CA GLN A 238 10.44 0.11 -10.90
C GLN A 238 11.67 -0.09 -9.99
N VAL A 239 12.71 -0.79 -10.46
CA VAL A 239 13.91 -1.07 -9.63
C VAL A 239 14.99 0.00 -9.74
N CYS A 240 15.06 0.72 -10.86
CA CYS A 240 15.99 1.81 -11.14
C CYS A 240 15.27 3.14 -11.36
N PRO A 241 14.56 3.69 -10.36
CA PRO A 241 13.89 4.97 -10.51
C PRO A 241 14.90 6.09 -10.74
N THR A 242 14.51 7.09 -11.53
CA THR A 242 15.36 8.25 -11.82
C THR A 242 14.77 9.54 -11.27
N ASN A 243 15.61 10.45 -10.73
CA ASN A 243 15.18 11.75 -10.18
C ASN A 243 16.13 12.87 -10.64
N SER A 244 15.59 14.01 -11.10
CA SER A 244 16.38 15.13 -11.63
C SER A 244 17.38 15.71 -10.60
N ALA A 245 17.14 15.55 -9.30
CA ALA A 245 18.04 15.98 -8.23
C ALA A 245 19.19 14.98 -7.93
N ASP A 246 19.28 13.86 -8.64
CA ASP A 246 20.26 12.80 -8.33
C ASP A 246 21.71 13.19 -8.60
N LEU A 247 21.98 14.14 -9.52
CA LEU A 247 23.35 14.55 -9.84
C LEU A 247 24.05 15.19 -8.64
N ASP A 248 23.35 16.08 -7.92
CA ASP A 248 23.88 16.74 -6.73
C ASP A 248 24.12 15.72 -5.63
N ARG A 249 23.12 14.86 -5.34
CA ARG A 249 23.25 13.79 -4.34
C ARG A 249 24.41 12.84 -4.66
N SER A 250 24.57 12.48 -5.92
CA SER A 250 25.67 11.63 -6.39
C SER A 250 27.02 12.29 -6.16
N SER A 251 27.13 13.58 -6.49
CA SER A 251 28.37 14.33 -6.26
C SER A 251 28.75 14.41 -4.78
N ARG A 252 27.75 14.55 -3.90
CA ARG A 252 27.95 14.52 -2.44
C ARG A 252 28.38 13.15 -1.92
N LEU A 253 27.74 12.08 -2.39
CA LEU A 253 28.11 10.70 -2.05
C LEU A 253 29.53 10.36 -2.51
N MET A 254 29.93 10.76 -3.72
CA MET A 254 31.29 10.60 -4.22
C MET A 254 32.33 11.31 -3.35
N ALA A 255 31.92 12.36 -2.64
CA ALA A 255 32.75 13.11 -1.68
C ALA A 255 32.63 12.59 -0.23
N GLY A 256 31.94 11.46 0.02
CA GLY A 256 31.83 10.85 1.35
C GLY A 256 30.78 11.50 2.26
N TYR A 257 29.83 12.25 1.70
CA TYR A 257 28.70 12.82 2.42
C TYR A 257 27.44 11.98 2.23
N TYR A 258 26.77 11.65 3.34
CA TYR A 258 25.61 10.77 3.39
C TYR A 258 24.43 11.51 3.99
N GLN A 259 23.29 11.49 3.30
CA GLN A 259 22.07 12.14 3.75
C GLN A 259 20.82 11.35 3.32
N TRP A 260 19.93 11.11 4.27
CA TRP A 260 18.57 10.63 4.02
C TRP A 260 17.66 11.15 5.11
N ALA A 261 16.43 11.49 4.72
CA ALA A 261 15.42 11.93 5.67
C ALA A 261 15.10 10.82 6.68
N PRO A 262 14.84 11.17 7.96
CA PRO A 262 14.74 12.53 8.48
C PRO A 262 16.08 13.14 8.98
N HIS A 263 17.20 12.41 8.88
CA HIS A 263 18.47 12.81 9.48
C HIS A 263 19.20 13.92 8.70
N PRO A 264 20.00 14.75 9.39
CA PRO A 264 20.89 15.69 8.71
C PRO A 264 22.02 14.94 8.00
N GLU A 265 22.70 15.66 7.11
CA GLU A 265 23.85 15.11 6.40
C GLU A 265 25.05 14.88 7.34
N VAL A 266 25.80 13.81 7.07
CA VAL A 266 27.02 13.45 7.79
C VAL A 266 28.16 13.12 6.81
N HIS A 267 29.39 13.51 7.16
CA HIS A 267 30.59 13.15 6.40
C HIS A 267 31.28 11.95 7.05
N LEU A 268 31.23 10.79 6.38
CA LEU A 268 31.85 9.54 6.85
C LEU A 268 33.07 9.15 6.00
N GLY A 269 33.32 9.86 4.90
CA GLY A 269 34.32 9.47 3.91
C GLY A 269 33.86 8.27 3.06
N THR A 270 34.78 7.70 2.27
CA THR A 270 34.48 6.59 1.36
C THR A 270 34.92 5.22 1.87
N ALA A 271 35.66 5.17 2.99
CA ALA A 271 36.12 3.93 3.62
C ALA A 271 35.22 3.62 4.83
N LEU A 272 34.14 2.88 4.59
CA LEU A 272 33.13 2.56 5.59
C LEU A 272 33.51 1.30 6.38
N THR A 273 33.18 1.30 7.67
CA THR A 273 33.33 0.13 8.56
C THR A 273 32.04 -0.69 8.68
N TRP A 274 30.93 -0.15 8.18
CA TRP A 274 29.57 -0.70 8.31
C TRP A 274 29.07 -0.79 9.76
N ARG A 275 29.67 0.00 10.65
CA ARG A 275 29.33 0.13 12.08
C ARG A 275 28.97 1.56 12.47
N GLU A 276 28.90 2.45 11.50
CA GLU A 276 28.57 3.85 11.71
C GLU A 276 27.15 3.96 12.31
N ASP A 277 27.02 4.75 13.38
CA ASP A 277 25.74 5.06 14.03
C ASP A 277 25.74 6.53 14.49
N PRO A 278 25.79 7.50 13.58
CA PRO A 278 25.87 8.91 13.93
C PRO A 278 24.60 9.46 14.60
N PHE A 279 23.47 8.75 14.54
CA PHE A 279 22.19 9.25 15.04
C PHE A 279 21.40 8.21 15.83
N ASP A 280 20.71 7.31 15.15
CA ASP A 280 19.72 6.41 15.77
C ASP A 280 19.52 5.11 14.95
N PRO A 281 18.77 4.13 15.49
CA PRO A 281 18.49 2.88 14.77
C PRO A 281 17.81 3.07 13.40
N ASN A 282 17.03 4.15 13.19
CA ASN A 282 16.43 4.43 11.89
C ASN A 282 17.51 4.82 10.87
N TRP A 283 18.53 5.59 11.28
CA TRP A 283 19.66 5.92 10.42
C TRP A 283 20.42 4.66 10.01
N ARG A 284 20.71 3.75 10.96
CA ARG A 284 21.38 2.48 10.66
C ARG A 284 20.57 1.60 9.71
N PHE A 285 19.26 1.49 9.92
CA PHE A 285 18.38 0.79 8.98
C PHE A 285 18.54 1.34 7.55
N GLN A 286 18.47 2.66 7.37
CA GLN A 286 18.62 3.30 6.06
C GLN A 286 20.03 3.10 5.48
N PHE A 287 21.07 3.17 6.31
CA PHE A 287 22.45 2.92 5.91
C PHE A 287 22.62 1.50 5.35
N HIS A 288 22.12 0.50 6.06
CA HIS A 288 22.17 -0.90 5.65
C HIS A 288 21.15 -1.27 4.57
N SER A 289 20.19 -0.40 4.23
CA SER A 289 19.29 -0.59 3.08
C SER A 289 19.99 -0.40 1.73
N LEU A 290 21.17 0.25 1.72
CA LEU A 290 21.90 0.69 0.53
C LEU A 290 21.06 1.52 -0.47
N ARG A 291 19.85 1.97 -0.10
CA ARG A 291 18.95 2.77 -0.93
C ARG A 291 19.62 4.06 -1.41
N TRP A 292 20.52 4.59 -0.59
CA TRP A 292 21.32 5.77 -0.88
C TRP A 292 22.31 5.57 -2.05
N LEU A 293 22.48 4.36 -2.59
CA LEU A 293 23.24 4.11 -3.83
C LEU A 293 22.44 4.41 -5.11
N TRP A 294 21.10 4.51 -5.06
CA TRP A 294 20.29 4.77 -6.24
C TRP A 294 20.64 6.05 -7.00
N PRO A 295 20.91 7.20 -6.34
CA PRO A 295 21.32 8.39 -7.06
C PRO A 295 22.54 8.16 -7.97
N LEU A 296 23.52 7.36 -7.55
CA LEU A 296 24.71 7.03 -8.34
C LEU A 296 24.35 6.21 -9.59
N LEU A 297 23.49 5.19 -9.43
CA LEU A 297 23.02 4.34 -10.53
C LEU A 297 22.16 5.16 -11.52
N SER A 298 21.26 6.00 -11.01
CA SER A 298 20.42 6.93 -11.79
C SER A 298 21.26 7.95 -12.56
N THR A 299 22.27 8.55 -11.92
CA THR A 299 23.16 9.53 -12.56
C THR A 299 23.98 8.90 -13.66
N THR A 300 24.47 7.66 -13.46
CA THR A 300 25.15 6.90 -14.52
C THR A 300 24.23 6.73 -15.72
N HIS A 301 22.98 6.29 -15.51
CA HIS A 301 22.02 6.10 -16.60
C HIS A 301 21.75 7.39 -17.39
N LYS A 302 21.67 8.54 -16.69
CA LYS A 302 21.40 9.85 -17.32
C LYS A 302 22.58 10.44 -18.08
N THR A 303 23.78 10.29 -17.53
CA THR A 303 24.97 11.02 -18.00
C THR A 303 25.93 10.16 -18.81
N GLY A 304 25.84 8.84 -18.66
CA GLY A 304 26.83 7.89 -19.17
C GLY A 304 28.14 7.86 -18.37
N ASP A 305 28.28 8.65 -17.29
CA ASP A 305 29.50 8.66 -16.48
C ASP A 305 29.58 7.43 -15.58
N VAL A 306 30.40 6.47 -16.02
CA VAL A 306 30.58 5.17 -15.36
C VAL A 306 31.20 5.26 -13.97
N ARG A 307 31.83 6.38 -13.60
CA ARG A 307 32.48 6.53 -12.28
C ARG A 307 31.49 6.41 -11.13
N TYR A 308 30.25 6.92 -11.31
CA TYR A 308 29.21 6.82 -10.30
C TYR A 308 28.77 5.36 -10.09
N ARG A 309 28.54 4.62 -11.19
CA ARG A 309 28.23 3.17 -11.14
C ARG A 309 29.37 2.41 -10.50
N ASP A 310 30.61 2.65 -10.89
CA ASP A 310 31.76 1.90 -10.39
C ASP A 310 31.95 2.13 -8.89
N HIS A 311 31.69 3.36 -8.40
CA HIS A 311 31.66 3.66 -6.97
C HIS A 311 30.53 2.90 -6.25
N ALA A 312 29.30 2.93 -6.79
CA ALA A 312 28.17 2.20 -6.21
C ALA A 312 28.44 0.69 -6.13
N VAL A 313 28.99 0.11 -7.20
CA VAL A 313 29.38 -1.30 -7.29
C VAL A 313 30.46 -1.64 -6.26
N ALA A 314 31.46 -0.78 -6.08
CA ALA A 314 32.50 -0.97 -5.07
C ALA A 314 31.93 -0.97 -3.65
N MET A 315 31.04 -0.02 -3.32
CA MET A 315 30.41 0.05 -2.00
C MET A 315 29.49 -1.14 -1.72
N ALA A 316 28.66 -1.54 -2.68
CA ALA A 316 27.80 -2.72 -2.50
C ALA A 316 28.62 -4.01 -2.36
N ARG A 317 29.72 -4.15 -3.10
CA ARG A 317 30.63 -5.30 -2.95
C ARG A 317 31.26 -5.34 -1.56
N ASP A 318 31.74 -4.20 -1.08
CA ASP A 318 32.33 -4.06 0.25
C ASP A 318 31.32 -4.37 1.36
N TRP A 319 30.07 -3.90 1.21
CA TRP A 319 28.97 -4.25 2.11
C TRP A 319 28.71 -5.76 2.14
N VAL A 320 28.63 -6.42 0.97
CA VAL A 320 28.38 -7.87 0.87
C VAL A 320 29.49 -8.66 1.56
N ALA A 321 30.75 -8.24 1.39
CA ALA A 321 31.88 -8.89 2.05
C ALA A 321 31.88 -8.69 3.58
N SER A 322 31.43 -7.52 4.04
CA SER A 322 31.47 -7.13 5.46
C SER A 322 30.24 -7.60 6.27
N ASN A 323 29.16 -8.01 5.60
CA ASN A 323 27.89 -8.33 6.25
C ASN A 323 27.35 -9.74 5.91
N PRO A 324 28.11 -10.83 6.15
CA PRO A 324 27.56 -12.17 6.02
C PRO A 324 26.44 -12.40 7.05
N VAL A 325 25.39 -13.17 6.69
CA VAL A 325 24.18 -13.38 7.51
C VAL A 325 24.50 -13.83 8.94
N ASN A 326 25.48 -14.71 9.09
CA ASN A 326 25.87 -15.28 10.38
C ASN A 326 26.75 -14.37 11.23
N ARG A 327 27.32 -13.30 10.66
CA ARG A 327 28.21 -12.38 11.37
C ARG A 327 28.20 -10.98 10.73
N PRO A 328 27.06 -10.28 10.73
CA PRO A 328 26.99 -8.95 10.15
C PRO A 328 27.76 -7.92 10.99
N ALA A 329 28.12 -6.79 10.38
CA ALA A 329 28.77 -5.68 11.08
C ALA A 329 27.80 -4.99 12.07
N ASP A 330 26.51 -4.95 11.75
CA ASP A 330 25.42 -4.42 12.57
C ASP A 330 24.14 -5.27 12.38
N PRO A 331 23.29 -5.46 13.40
CA PRO A 331 22.03 -6.18 13.27
C PRO A 331 21.09 -5.65 12.16
N MET A 332 21.12 -4.35 11.88
CA MET A 332 20.33 -3.74 10.80
C MET A 332 20.75 -4.20 9.41
N ALA A 333 21.92 -4.85 9.25
CA ALA A 333 22.34 -5.45 7.99
C ALA A 333 21.38 -6.55 7.52
N TRP A 334 20.78 -7.31 8.42
CA TRP A 334 19.79 -8.36 8.10
C TRP A 334 18.48 -8.12 8.84
N ASN A 335 18.13 -6.85 9.05
CA ASN A 335 16.76 -6.47 9.34
C ASN A 335 15.87 -6.75 8.10
N ASP A 336 14.65 -7.20 8.34
CA ASP A 336 13.63 -7.53 7.35
C ASP A 336 13.42 -6.42 6.32
N HIS A 337 13.27 -5.18 6.78
CA HIS A 337 13.01 -4.02 5.93
C HIS A 337 14.24 -3.56 5.17
N SER A 338 15.43 -3.59 5.79
CA SER A 338 16.66 -3.21 5.08
C SER A 338 17.00 -4.21 3.97
N ALA A 339 16.77 -5.51 4.20
CA ALA A 339 16.95 -6.56 3.21
C ALA A 339 16.01 -6.42 2.01
N ALA A 340 14.76 -6.05 2.28
CA ALA A 340 13.77 -5.76 1.25
C ALA A 340 14.21 -4.62 0.31
N TRP A 341 14.68 -3.49 0.85
CA TRP A 341 15.14 -2.37 0.04
C TRP A 341 16.45 -2.68 -0.71
N ARG A 342 17.40 -3.37 -0.06
CA ARG A 342 18.64 -3.79 -0.74
C ARG A 342 18.36 -4.68 -1.95
N ALA A 343 17.36 -5.57 -1.87
CA ALA A 343 16.98 -6.41 -3.00
C ALA A 343 16.67 -5.59 -4.26
N LEU A 344 16.00 -4.44 -4.12
CA LEU A 344 15.72 -3.52 -5.23
C LEU A 344 17.00 -2.86 -5.76
N VAL A 345 17.87 -2.40 -4.86
CA VAL A 345 19.16 -1.77 -5.22
C VAL A 345 20.07 -2.74 -5.97
N LEU A 346 20.23 -3.96 -5.46
CA LEU A 346 21.05 -5.00 -6.08
C LEU A 346 20.46 -5.43 -7.43
N THR A 347 19.14 -5.53 -7.53
CA THR A 347 18.46 -5.84 -8.80
C THR A 347 18.72 -4.75 -9.82
N CYS A 348 18.58 -3.48 -9.42
CA CYS A 348 18.91 -2.36 -10.29
C CYS A 348 20.37 -2.40 -10.76
N MET A 349 21.30 -2.60 -9.81
CA MET A 349 22.73 -2.67 -10.12
C MET A 349 23.04 -3.76 -11.14
N ALA A 350 22.48 -4.96 -10.98
CA ALA A 350 22.67 -6.05 -11.93
C ALA A 350 22.15 -5.71 -13.33
N ARG A 351 21.01 -5.00 -13.43
CA ARG A 351 20.44 -4.56 -14.71
C ARG A 351 21.23 -3.44 -15.38
N THR A 352 21.98 -2.64 -14.63
CA THR A 352 22.87 -1.60 -15.18
C THR A 352 24.22 -2.13 -15.68
N LEU A 353 24.54 -3.40 -15.40
CA LEU A 353 25.80 -4.02 -15.78
C LEU A 353 25.58 -4.94 -16.99
N PRO A 354 26.41 -4.86 -18.05
CA PRO A 354 26.32 -5.78 -19.19
C PRO A 354 26.49 -7.25 -18.79
N THR A 355 27.29 -7.51 -17.75
CA THR A 355 27.47 -8.84 -17.17
C THR A 355 27.64 -8.71 -15.66
N PRO A 356 26.62 -9.08 -14.85
CA PRO A 356 26.73 -9.05 -13.40
C PRO A 356 27.87 -9.96 -12.90
N PRO A 357 28.75 -9.47 -12.01
CA PRO A 357 29.82 -10.29 -11.45
C PRO A 357 29.26 -11.35 -10.50
N ALA A 358 29.99 -12.46 -10.34
CA ALA A 358 29.54 -13.61 -9.55
C ALA A 358 29.13 -13.26 -8.10
N TRP A 359 29.81 -12.30 -7.45
CA TRP A 359 29.45 -11.86 -6.10
C TRP A 359 28.07 -11.19 -6.08
N LEU A 360 27.69 -10.46 -7.13
CA LEU A 360 26.41 -9.76 -7.22
C LEU A 360 25.28 -10.76 -7.50
N THR A 361 25.50 -11.70 -8.40
CA THR A 361 24.56 -12.81 -8.65
C THR A 361 24.36 -13.65 -7.39
N GLY A 362 25.44 -13.95 -6.65
CA GLY A 362 25.35 -14.65 -5.37
C GLY A 362 24.62 -13.84 -4.28
N ALA A 363 24.81 -12.53 -4.23
CA ALA A 363 24.10 -11.65 -3.32
C ALA A 363 22.59 -11.59 -3.63
N LEU A 364 22.21 -11.49 -4.92
CA LEU A 364 20.80 -11.54 -5.35
C LEU A 364 20.14 -12.85 -4.95
N ASP A 365 20.79 -13.98 -5.21
CA ASP A 365 20.29 -15.31 -4.88
C ASP A 365 20.16 -15.52 -3.36
N LEU A 366 21.08 -14.98 -2.57
CA LEU A 366 20.98 -14.96 -1.11
C LEU A 366 19.76 -14.14 -0.64
N HIS A 367 19.58 -12.91 -1.14
CA HIS A 367 18.45 -12.06 -0.76
C HIS A 367 17.12 -12.68 -1.18
N ARG A 368 17.03 -13.27 -2.38
CA ARG A 368 15.85 -14.02 -2.85
C ARG A 368 15.47 -15.12 -1.86
N ARG A 369 16.42 -15.99 -1.49
CA ARG A 369 16.16 -17.06 -0.53
C ARG A 369 15.71 -16.54 0.82
N MET A 370 16.35 -15.48 1.32
CA MET A 370 15.98 -14.91 2.62
C MET A 370 14.60 -14.27 2.61
N LEU A 371 14.23 -13.54 1.56
CA LEU A 371 12.90 -12.94 1.47
C LEU A 371 11.80 -13.99 1.24
N ALA A 372 12.12 -15.12 0.62
CA ALA A 372 11.21 -16.25 0.48
C ALA A 372 11.04 -17.05 1.80
N ASP A 373 12.08 -17.12 2.63
CA ASP A 373 12.12 -17.91 3.87
C ASP A 373 11.06 -17.47 4.88
N PRO A 374 10.11 -18.37 5.26
CA PRO A 374 9.11 -18.09 6.28
C PRO A 374 9.69 -17.68 7.64
N ALA A 375 10.91 -18.11 7.99
CA ALA A 375 11.56 -17.74 9.25
C ALA A 375 12.07 -16.29 9.28
N PHE A 376 12.26 -15.68 8.10
CA PHE A 376 12.71 -14.30 7.95
C PHE A 376 11.57 -13.33 7.58
N TYR A 377 10.50 -13.85 7.00
CA TYR A 377 9.35 -13.07 6.58
C TYR A 377 8.48 -12.67 7.79
N VAL A 378 8.12 -11.38 7.90
CA VAL A 378 7.42 -10.83 9.08
C VAL A 378 5.90 -10.79 8.96
N ASP A 379 5.36 -11.37 7.87
CA ASP A 379 3.96 -11.70 7.59
C ASP A 379 2.85 -10.65 7.70
N VAL A 380 3.10 -9.48 8.28
CA VAL A 380 2.15 -8.38 8.47
C VAL A 380 2.78 -7.01 8.21
N GLY A 381 1.90 -6.05 7.87
CA GLY A 381 2.23 -4.64 7.79
C GLY A 381 3.18 -4.26 6.64
N ASN A 382 3.64 -3.02 6.68
CA ASN A 382 4.41 -2.45 5.58
C ASN A 382 5.80 -3.09 5.39
N HIS A 383 6.39 -3.68 6.42
CA HIS A 383 7.65 -4.42 6.31
C HIS A 383 7.50 -5.64 5.42
N ALA A 384 6.48 -6.48 5.66
CA ALA A 384 6.16 -7.65 4.86
C ALA A 384 5.89 -7.27 3.39
N LEU A 385 5.12 -6.20 3.15
CA LEU A 385 4.87 -5.69 1.80
C LEU A 385 6.16 -5.32 1.07
N ASN A 386 7.12 -4.67 1.75
CA ASN A 386 8.41 -4.35 1.15
C ASN A 386 9.23 -5.62 0.88
N GLN A 387 9.22 -6.62 1.79
CA GLN A 387 9.89 -7.91 1.56
C GLN A 387 9.37 -8.56 0.27
N ASP A 388 8.06 -8.56 0.06
CA ASP A 388 7.47 -9.15 -1.15
C ASP A 388 7.77 -8.32 -2.41
N ILE A 389 7.77 -6.99 -2.35
CA ILE A 389 8.21 -6.15 -3.49
C ILE A 389 9.67 -6.46 -3.85
N GLY A 390 10.55 -6.64 -2.85
CA GLY A 390 11.95 -7.01 -3.04
C GLY A 390 12.11 -8.41 -3.62
N LEU A 391 11.35 -9.39 -3.12
CA LEU A 391 11.32 -10.76 -3.64
C LEU A 391 10.83 -10.79 -5.09
N LEU A 392 9.78 -10.02 -5.37
CA LEU A 392 9.19 -9.88 -6.70
C LEU A 392 10.21 -9.27 -7.67
N ALA A 393 10.93 -8.22 -7.28
CA ALA A 393 11.96 -7.61 -8.11
C ALA A 393 13.07 -8.61 -8.51
N ILE A 394 13.62 -9.35 -7.54
CA ILE A 394 14.69 -10.32 -7.82
C ILE A 394 14.14 -11.48 -8.66
N SER A 395 13.01 -12.05 -8.26
CA SER A 395 12.43 -13.22 -8.93
C SER A 395 12.03 -12.93 -10.38
N CYS A 396 11.51 -11.74 -10.68
CA CYS A 396 11.23 -11.33 -12.05
C CYS A 396 12.51 -11.11 -12.86
N ALA A 397 13.52 -10.44 -12.27
CA ALA A 397 14.79 -10.20 -12.95
C ALA A 397 15.61 -11.47 -13.20
N THR A 398 15.40 -12.53 -12.41
CA THR A 398 16.18 -13.78 -12.48
C THR A 398 15.40 -14.96 -13.06
N GLY A 399 14.09 -14.80 -13.34
CA GLY A 399 13.24 -15.87 -13.85
C GLY A 399 12.83 -16.92 -12.79
N ALA A 400 12.93 -16.61 -11.50
CA ALA A 400 12.53 -17.50 -10.41
C ALA A 400 11.00 -17.52 -10.23
N SER A 401 10.29 -18.28 -11.06
CA SER A 401 8.82 -18.31 -11.13
C SER A 401 8.15 -18.61 -9.78
N ALA A 402 8.61 -19.60 -9.02
CA ALA A 402 8.00 -19.98 -7.74
C ALA A 402 8.00 -18.83 -6.72
N ASP A 403 9.11 -18.09 -6.60
CA ASP A 403 9.22 -16.97 -5.66
C ASP A 403 8.41 -15.74 -6.12
N ARG A 404 8.31 -15.55 -7.44
CA ARG A 404 7.46 -14.50 -8.03
C ARG A 404 6.00 -14.74 -7.68
N ASP A 405 5.54 -15.98 -7.78
CA ASP A 405 4.16 -16.35 -7.46
C ASP A 405 3.92 -16.22 -5.95
N LEU A 406 4.86 -16.67 -5.12
CA LEU A 406 4.82 -16.50 -3.66
C LEU A 406 4.68 -15.03 -3.26
N ALA A 407 5.53 -14.15 -3.81
CA ALA A 407 5.45 -12.71 -3.54
C ALA A 407 4.10 -12.13 -3.98
N THR A 408 3.59 -12.57 -5.13
CA THR A 408 2.29 -12.11 -5.67
C THR A 408 1.14 -12.44 -4.72
N GLN A 409 1.10 -13.68 -4.24
CA GLN A 409 0.09 -14.14 -3.30
C GLN A 409 0.19 -13.40 -1.97
N ARG A 410 1.41 -13.23 -1.44
CA ARG A 410 1.63 -12.52 -0.17
C ARG A 410 1.20 -11.06 -0.26
N ILE A 411 1.50 -10.36 -1.36
CA ILE A 411 1.03 -8.98 -1.61
C ILE A 411 -0.51 -8.91 -1.63
N GLN A 412 -1.15 -9.84 -2.35
CA GLN A 412 -2.61 -9.90 -2.44
C GLN A 412 -3.25 -10.13 -1.07
N ARG A 413 -2.73 -11.09 -0.31
CA ARG A 413 -3.17 -11.38 1.07
C ARG A 413 -2.98 -10.17 1.99
N LEU A 414 -1.77 -9.61 2.02
CA LEU A 414 -1.42 -8.47 2.87
C LEU A 414 -2.32 -7.27 2.64
N LEU A 415 -2.68 -6.97 1.38
CA LEU A 415 -3.60 -5.87 1.10
C LEU A 415 -4.96 -6.07 1.76
N LEU A 416 -5.53 -7.28 1.64
CA LEU A 416 -6.85 -7.59 2.21
C LEU A 416 -6.84 -7.56 3.75
N GLU A 417 -5.71 -7.91 4.35
CA GLU A 417 -5.51 -7.90 5.81
C GLU A 417 -5.18 -6.51 6.35
N SER A 418 -4.48 -5.67 5.57
CA SER A 418 -3.92 -4.40 6.04
C SER A 418 -4.73 -3.18 5.64
N VAL A 419 -5.57 -3.27 4.60
CA VAL A 419 -6.39 -2.18 4.09
C VAL A 419 -7.85 -2.61 4.05
N ASP A 420 -8.70 -1.90 4.78
CA ASP A 420 -10.13 -2.19 4.82
C ASP A 420 -10.83 -1.81 3.50
N ALA A 421 -12.11 -2.16 3.38
CA ALA A 421 -12.90 -1.86 2.18
C ALA A 421 -13.12 -0.35 1.94
N GLN A 422 -12.89 0.50 2.95
CA GLN A 422 -12.98 1.96 2.85
C GLN A 422 -11.62 2.59 2.48
N GLY A 423 -10.57 1.79 2.33
CA GLY A 423 -9.23 2.23 1.98
C GLY A 423 -8.38 2.68 3.18
N VAL A 424 -8.78 2.40 4.41
CA VAL A 424 -8.00 2.77 5.61
C VAL A 424 -7.03 1.65 5.98
N THR A 425 -5.78 2.02 6.29
CA THR A 425 -4.78 1.07 6.77
C THR A 425 -4.98 0.75 8.25
N ASN A 426 -4.62 -0.47 8.65
CA ASN A 426 -4.65 -0.92 10.04
C ASN A 426 -3.52 -0.34 10.92
N GLU A 427 -2.70 0.58 10.39
CA GLU A 427 -1.54 1.18 11.08
C GLU A 427 -1.89 2.48 11.83
N GLN A 428 -3.14 2.96 11.72
CA GLN A 428 -3.71 4.00 12.57
C GLN A 428 -2.92 5.33 12.62
N ALA A 429 -2.14 5.65 11.60
CA ALA A 429 -1.42 6.91 11.47
C ALA A 429 -1.54 7.43 10.03
N VAL A 430 -1.78 8.73 9.87
CA VAL A 430 -1.96 9.33 8.54
C VAL A 430 -0.67 9.23 7.70
N GLY A 431 0.49 9.36 8.34
CA GLY A 431 1.79 9.13 7.70
C GLY A 431 1.96 7.72 7.16
N TYR A 432 1.38 6.72 7.83
CA TYR A 432 1.41 5.32 7.40
C TYR A 432 0.30 4.99 6.39
N GLN A 433 -0.84 5.67 6.44
CA GLN A 433 -1.81 5.68 5.34
C GLN A 433 -1.14 6.14 4.04
N HIS A 434 -0.36 7.22 4.10
CA HIS A 434 0.40 7.73 2.97
C HIS A 434 1.45 6.72 2.50
N TYR A 435 2.28 6.25 3.43
CA TYR A 435 3.38 5.34 3.12
C TYR A 435 2.84 4.06 2.45
N ASN A 436 1.81 3.45 3.03
CA ASN A 436 1.21 2.23 2.49
C ASN A 436 0.56 2.47 1.14
N TYR A 437 -0.10 3.60 0.91
CA TYR A 437 -0.61 3.92 -0.43
C TYR A 437 0.53 3.97 -1.46
N GLU A 438 1.64 4.64 -1.14
CA GLU A 438 2.82 4.67 -2.01
C GLU A 438 3.39 3.26 -2.26
N ARG A 439 3.38 2.39 -1.24
CA ARG A 439 3.90 1.01 -1.35
C ARG A 439 2.98 0.10 -2.13
N TYR A 440 1.67 0.16 -1.94
CA TYR A 440 0.73 -0.63 -2.74
C TYR A 440 0.68 -0.17 -4.21
N VAL A 441 0.84 1.12 -4.49
CA VAL A 441 1.02 1.60 -5.88
C VAL A 441 2.30 1.03 -6.49
N ALA A 442 3.41 1.01 -5.75
CA ALA A 442 4.66 0.39 -6.23
C ALA A 442 4.53 -1.12 -6.42
N ALA A 443 3.86 -1.83 -5.50
CA ALA A 443 3.58 -3.25 -5.63
C ALA A 443 2.73 -3.54 -6.87
N SER A 444 1.66 -2.76 -7.10
CA SER A 444 0.80 -2.90 -8.29
C SER A 444 1.58 -2.71 -9.60
N ARG A 445 2.46 -1.70 -9.65
CA ARG A 445 3.33 -1.48 -10.81
C ARG A 445 4.35 -2.60 -10.99
N MET A 446 4.93 -3.11 -9.91
CA MET A 446 5.87 -4.22 -9.95
C MET A 446 5.18 -5.51 -10.41
N LEU A 447 3.98 -5.83 -9.89
CA LEU A 447 3.17 -6.97 -10.34
C LEU A 447 2.90 -6.89 -11.84
N THR A 448 2.47 -5.71 -12.31
CA THR A 448 2.24 -5.46 -13.73
C THR A 448 3.52 -5.66 -14.55
N ALA A 449 4.64 -5.09 -14.11
CA ALA A 449 5.95 -5.27 -14.76
C ALA A 449 6.42 -6.73 -14.76
N CYS A 450 6.02 -7.51 -13.76
CA CYS A 450 6.31 -8.93 -13.64
C CYS A 450 5.32 -9.84 -14.39
N GLY A 451 4.37 -9.25 -15.12
CA GLY A 451 3.33 -9.97 -15.83
C GLY A 451 2.32 -10.69 -14.93
N GLN A 452 2.20 -10.26 -13.68
CA GLN A 452 1.29 -10.79 -12.69
C GLN A 452 -0.04 -10.02 -12.72
N GLN A 453 -1.16 -10.74 -12.56
CA GLN A 453 -2.48 -10.14 -12.51
C GLN A 453 -2.85 -9.72 -11.07
N ALA A 454 -3.42 -8.53 -10.90
CA ALA A 454 -3.75 -7.93 -9.60
C ALA A 454 -5.27 -7.87 -9.34
N HIS A 455 -5.97 -8.99 -9.51
CA HIS A 455 -7.43 -9.04 -9.67
C HIS A 455 -8.28 -8.59 -8.48
N ALA A 456 -7.79 -8.64 -7.24
CA ALA A 456 -8.56 -8.26 -6.03
C ALA A 456 -8.22 -6.86 -5.48
N ILE A 457 -7.31 -6.12 -6.15
CA ILE A 457 -6.48 -5.08 -5.52
C ILE A 457 -6.91 -3.64 -5.88
N VAL A 458 -7.52 -3.41 -7.04
CA VAL A 458 -7.66 -2.07 -7.61
C VAL A 458 -8.56 -1.16 -6.75
N ASP A 459 -9.69 -1.67 -6.25
CA ASP A 459 -10.69 -0.83 -5.59
C ASP A 459 -10.24 -0.34 -4.20
N ARG A 460 -9.62 -1.19 -3.38
CA ARG A 460 -9.10 -0.80 -2.06
C ARG A 460 -8.00 0.25 -2.19
N VAL A 461 -7.05 0.02 -3.10
CA VAL A 461 -5.95 0.96 -3.34
C VAL A 461 -6.48 2.27 -3.94
N ALA A 462 -7.51 2.22 -4.78
CA ALA A 462 -8.16 3.40 -5.34
C ALA A 462 -8.93 4.23 -4.30
N ALA A 463 -9.39 3.62 -3.19
CA ALA A 463 -10.06 4.33 -2.10
C ALA A 463 -9.07 5.07 -1.16
N MET A 464 -7.84 4.58 -0.99
CA MET A 464 -6.85 5.14 -0.06
C MET A 464 -6.58 6.66 -0.23
N PRO A 465 -6.49 7.22 -1.45
CA PRO A 465 -6.28 8.66 -1.64
C PRO A 465 -7.43 9.53 -1.13
N VAL A 466 -8.65 9.02 -1.15
CA VAL A 466 -9.83 9.74 -0.63
C VAL A 466 -9.75 9.83 0.89
N VAL A 467 -9.30 8.77 1.56
CA VAL A 467 -9.00 8.79 3.00
C VAL A 467 -7.94 9.83 3.33
N LEU A 468 -6.83 9.83 2.58
CA LEU A 468 -5.77 10.83 2.74
C LEU A 468 -6.29 12.26 2.54
N ALA A 469 -7.16 12.49 1.56
CA ALA A 469 -7.74 13.80 1.32
C ALA A 469 -8.58 14.29 2.51
N HIS A 470 -9.42 13.42 3.08
CA HIS A 470 -10.21 13.75 4.26
C HIS A 470 -9.36 14.02 5.50
N LEU A 471 -8.19 13.39 5.61
CA LEU A 471 -7.22 13.56 6.70
C LEU A 471 -6.10 14.57 6.40
N THR A 472 -6.28 15.38 5.35
CA THR A 472 -5.39 16.49 5.02
C THR A 472 -6.01 17.80 5.49
N LEU A 473 -5.23 18.57 6.25
CA LEU A 473 -5.55 19.91 6.70
C LEU A 473 -5.75 20.88 5.53
N PRO A 474 -6.59 21.91 5.68
CA PRO A 474 -6.86 22.85 4.59
C PRO A 474 -5.63 23.63 4.07
N ASN A 475 -4.54 23.73 4.83
CA ASN A 475 -3.27 24.29 4.34
C ASN A 475 -2.39 23.30 3.51
N GLY A 476 -2.89 22.10 3.22
CA GLY A 476 -2.21 21.09 2.40
C GLY A 476 -1.16 20.25 3.14
N TYR A 477 -1.19 20.23 4.48
CA TYR A 477 -0.42 19.29 5.30
C TYR A 477 -1.30 18.12 5.74
N TYR A 478 -0.75 16.92 5.88
CA TYR A 478 -1.48 15.86 6.57
C TYR A 478 -1.70 16.23 8.02
N GLU A 479 -2.83 15.81 8.58
CA GLU A 479 -3.02 15.85 10.02
C GLU A 479 -2.01 14.91 10.70
N THR A 480 -1.48 15.32 11.86
CA THR A 480 -0.37 14.65 12.52
C THR A 480 -0.78 13.51 13.45
N LEU A 481 -1.95 12.87 13.24
CA LEU A 481 -2.44 11.77 14.07
C LEU A 481 -1.52 10.54 14.02
N GLY A 482 -1.20 9.97 15.17
CA GLY A 482 -0.28 8.84 15.31
C GLY A 482 1.16 9.19 14.91
N ASN A 483 1.91 8.20 14.43
CA ASN A 483 3.27 8.40 13.94
C ASN A 483 3.33 9.13 12.58
N THR A 484 2.85 10.38 12.55
CA THR A 484 2.81 11.21 11.36
C THR A 484 3.72 12.42 11.53
N ASP A 485 4.64 12.61 10.58
CA ASP A 485 5.42 13.84 10.50
C ASP A 485 4.56 14.98 9.97
N ARG A 486 4.92 16.22 10.33
CA ARG A 486 4.38 17.41 9.69
C ARG A 486 4.89 17.49 8.25
N GLN A 487 4.14 16.91 7.33
CA GLN A 487 4.51 16.81 5.91
C GLN A 487 3.36 17.24 5.01
N ARG A 488 3.71 17.80 3.84
CA ARG A 488 2.74 18.19 2.81
C ARG A 488 2.23 16.97 2.04
N VAL A 489 1.05 17.12 1.44
CA VAL A 489 0.51 16.14 0.50
C VAL A 489 1.51 15.86 -0.62
N ALA A 490 1.84 14.59 -0.85
CA ALA A 490 2.71 14.19 -1.94
C ALA A 490 2.06 14.37 -3.31
N ALA A 491 2.89 14.38 -4.34
CA ALA A 491 2.50 14.51 -5.74
C ALA A 491 1.88 13.21 -6.32
N PHE A 492 0.89 12.63 -5.64
CA PHE A 492 0.15 11.48 -6.15
C PHE A 492 -0.79 11.88 -7.28
N ASP A 493 -0.96 10.97 -8.25
CA ASP A 493 -1.88 11.16 -9.37
C ASP A 493 -3.31 10.82 -8.95
N HIS A 494 -3.92 11.71 -8.16
CA HIS A 494 -5.31 11.61 -7.77
C HIS A 494 -5.95 13.01 -7.69
N PRO A 495 -7.16 13.23 -8.25
CA PRO A 495 -7.77 14.56 -8.32
C PRO A 495 -7.92 15.23 -6.96
N ALA A 496 -8.33 14.49 -5.92
CA ALA A 496 -8.49 15.05 -4.57
C ALA A 496 -7.17 15.50 -3.93
N LEU A 497 -6.10 14.74 -4.13
CA LEU A 497 -4.79 15.09 -3.57
C LEU A 497 -4.13 16.22 -4.35
N ARG A 498 -4.36 16.31 -5.67
CA ARG A 498 -3.98 17.49 -6.48
C ARG A 498 -4.71 18.74 -6.00
N TRP A 499 -6.01 18.65 -5.68
CA TRP A 499 -6.78 19.78 -5.19
C TRP A 499 -6.16 20.36 -3.91
N LEU A 500 -5.93 19.51 -2.92
CA LEU A 500 -5.32 19.90 -1.65
C LEU A 500 -3.87 20.42 -1.82
N ARG A 501 -3.07 19.75 -2.64
CA ARG A 501 -1.67 20.14 -2.88
C ARG A 501 -1.56 21.49 -3.60
N SER A 502 -2.51 21.80 -4.48
CA SER A 502 -2.55 23.06 -5.24
C SER A 502 -3.26 24.19 -4.52
N GLY A 503 -3.76 23.98 -3.30
CA GLY A 503 -4.51 25.02 -2.58
C GLY A 503 -5.89 25.30 -3.17
N GLY A 504 -6.47 24.35 -3.93
CA GLY A 504 -7.77 24.50 -4.58
C GLY A 504 -7.73 24.96 -6.04
N GLU A 505 -6.56 24.97 -6.68
CA GLU A 505 -6.43 25.43 -8.08
C GLU A 505 -6.66 24.30 -9.11
N TYR A 506 -6.18 23.08 -8.84
CA TYR A 506 -6.19 21.97 -9.81
C TYR A 506 -6.66 20.67 -9.19
N GLY A 507 -7.54 19.94 -9.88
CA GLY A 507 -8.10 18.68 -9.42
C GLY A 507 -9.56 18.84 -8.98
N THR A 508 -10.04 17.91 -8.17
CA THR A 508 -11.42 17.92 -7.67
C THR A 508 -11.45 17.31 -6.28
N PRO A 509 -11.99 18.00 -5.26
CA PRO A 509 -12.06 17.46 -3.92
C PRO A 509 -13.07 16.31 -3.83
N PRO A 510 -13.03 15.48 -2.77
CA PRO A 510 -14.14 14.60 -2.41
C PRO A 510 -15.43 15.40 -2.20
N ALA A 511 -16.58 14.78 -2.46
CA ALA A 511 -17.87 15.44 -2.27
C ALA A 511 -18.23 15.62 -0.79
N GLN A 512 -17.81 14.67 0.05
CA GLN A 512 -18.14 14.64 1.47
C GLN A 512 -17.32 15.67 2.25
N THR A 513 -17.98 16.44 3.11
CA THR A 513 -17.34 17.30 4.10
C THR A 513 -17.33 16.66 5.50
N PHE A 514 -18.11 15.59 5.69
CA PHE A 514 -18.18 14.84 6.93
C PHE A 514 -18.11 13.34 6.62
N VAL A 515 -17.14 12.66 7.24
CA VAL A 515 -16.88 11.23 7.04
C VAL A 515 -16.51 10.56 8.35
N HIS A 516 -16.79 9.26 8.42
CA HIS A 516 -16.29 8.38 9.47
C HIS A 516 -15.89 7.04 8.85
N TYR A 517 -14.80 6.47 9.34
CA TYR A 517 -14.20 5.23 8.85
C TYR A 517 -14.20 4.17 9.95
N GLN A 518 -14.56 2.94 9.61
CA GLN A 518 -14.65 1.84 10.57
C GLN A 518 -13.31 1.59 11.29
N ALA A 519 -12.20 1.76 10.58
CA ALA A 519 -10.86 1.62 11.13
C ALA A 519 -10.36 2.79 12.01
N GLY A 520 -11.20 3.79 12.31
CA GLY A 520 -10.95 4.65 13.47
C GLY A 520 -10.60 6.12 13.23
N PHE A 521 -11.11 6.69 12.14
CA PHE A 521 -11.00 8.13 11.87
C PHE A 521 -12.36 8.73 11.59
N ALA A 522 -12.61 9.94 12.10
CA ALA A 522 -13.67 10.81 11.60
C ALA A 522 -13.08 12.18 11.26
N ALA A 523 -13.67 12.83 10.26
CA ALA A 523 -13.29 14.18 9.86
C ALA A 523 -14.53 14.97 9.44
N ALA A 524 -14.63 16.22 9.89
CA ALA A 524 -15.63 17.19 9.46
C ALA A 524 -14.91 18.47 9.01
N ARG A 525 -15.44 19.16 8.00
CA ARG A 525 -14.88 20.43 7.52
C ARG A 525 -15.97 21.39 7.05
N THR A 526 -15.71 22.68 7.12
CA THR A 526 -16.65 23.72 6.66
C THR A 526 -16.82 23.71 5.14
N GLY A 527 -15.80 23.27 4.40
CA GLY A 527 -15.84 23.20 2.94
C GLY A 527 -14.52 22.74 2.33
N TRP A 528 -14.44 22.80 1.01
CA TRP A 528 -13.26 22.43 0.21
C TRP A 528 -12.62 23.62 -0.50
N GLY A 529 -12.90 24.84 -0.05
CA GLY A 529 -12.35 26.05 -0.65
C GLY A 529 -13.21 26.64 -1.77
N HIS A 530 -14.52 26.34 -1.80
CA HIS A 530 -15.44 26.87 -2.80
C HIS A 530 -16.05 28.21 -2.37
N ASP A 531 -16.48 28.32 -1.11
CA ASP A 531 -17.11 29.53 -0.57
C ASP A 531 -16.12 30.50 0.06
N ARG A 532 -14.93 30.00 0.44
CA ARG A 532 -13.81 30.75 1.00
C ARG A 532 -12.48 30.14 0.53
N PRO A 533 -11.33 30.82 0.65
CA PRO A 533 -10.03 30.22 0.35
C PRO A 533 -9.81 28.92 1.13
N LEU A 534 -9.26 27.90 0.48
CA LEU A 534 -9.08 26.58 1.11
C LEU A 534 -8.35 26.65 2.47
N PRO A 535 -7.25 27.39 2.66
CA PRO A 535 -6.60 27.50 3.98
C PRO A 535 -7.47 28.16 5.08
N GLU A 536 -8.54 28.86 4.73
CA GLU A 536 -9.46 29.46 5.70
C GLU A 536 -10.58 28.52 6.14
N GLU A 537 -10.73 27.36 5.50
CA GLU A 537 -11.70 26.35 5.92
C GLU A 537 -11.37 25.83 7.33
N GLY A 538 -12.41 25.56 8.13
CA GLY A 538 -12.31 24.88 9.40
C GLY A 538 -12.32 23.36 9.21
N MET A 539 -11.60 22.63 10.05
CA MET A 539 -11.58 21.17 10.02
C MET A 539 -11.41 20.58 11.41
N LEU A 540 -12.26 19.61 11.73
CA LEU A 540 -12.21 18.77 12.93
C LEU A 540 -11.76 17.36 12.50
N THR A 541 -10.85 16.74 13.26
CA THR A 541 -10.61 15.30 13.15
C THR A 541 -10.81 14.61 14.50
N ALA A 542 -11.11 13.32 14.48
CA ALA A 542 -11.25 12.51 15.69
C ALA A 542 -10.63 11.12 15.51
N ARG A 543 -10.07 10.59 16.61
CA ARG A 543 -9.53 9.22 16.68
C ARG A 543 -10.37 8.30 17.55
N TYR A 544 -10.64 7.12 17.01
CA TYR A 544 -11.29 6.01 17.69
C TYR A 544 -10.85 4.70 17.01
N GLY A 545 -11.54 3.59 17.27
CA GLY A 545 -11.41 2.36 16.50
C GLY A 545 -10.72 1.23 17.25
N PRO A 546 -10.09 0.29 16.52
CA PRO A 546 -9.47 -0.90 17.10
C PRO A 546 -8.31 -0.53 18.02
N ARG A 547 -7.88 -1.48 18.87
CA ARG A 547 -6.73 -1.32 19.78
C ARG A 547 -5.56 -0.58 19.11
N PRO A 548 -4.82 0.30 19.83
CA PRO A 548 -3.63 0.94 19.30
C PRO A 548 -2.67 -0.08 18.65
N SER A 549 -2.33 0.17 17.39
CA SER A 549 -1.37 -0.61 16.60
C SER A 549 0.05 -0.02 16.74
N MET A 550 1.03 -0.59 16.03
CA MET A 550 2.45 -0.17 16.10
C MET A 550 2.68 1.33 15.85
N HIS A 551 1.79 1.99 15.10
CA HIS A 551 1.93 3.40 14.75
C HIS A 551 0.79 4.31 15.23
N GLY A 552 -0.25 3.73 15.82
CA GLY A 552 -1.23 4.48 16.60
C GLY A 552 -0.69 4.89 17.96
N HIS A 553 -1.32 5.88 18.58
CA HIS A 553 -1.07 6.27 19.96
C HIS A 553 -2.20 5.78 20.88
N ASP A 554 -2.04 5.91 22.19
CA ASP A 554 -3.17 5.80 23.12
C ASP A 554 -3.94 7.14 23.15
N ASP A 555 -4.70 7.37 22.08
CA ASP A 555 -5.35 8.64 21.77
C ASP A 555 -6.85 8.50 21.48
N HIS A 556 -7.45 7.32 21.71
CA HIS A 556 -8.86 7.10 21.48
C HIS A 556 -9.73 8.12 22.23
N GLY A 557 -10.66 8.73 21.51
CA GLY A 557 -11.50 9.84 21.94
C GLY A 557 -10.90 11.22 21.67
N SER A 558 -9.64 11.31 21.24
CA SER A 558 -9.00 12.58 20.92
C SER A 558 -9.60 13.24 19.68
N ILE A 559 -9.63 14.56 19.69
CA ILE A 559 -10.00 15.40 18.55
C ILE A 559 -8.93 16.45 18.27
N THR A 560 -8.80 16.89 17.03
CA THR A 560 -7.98 18.04 16.62
C THR A 560 -8.85 19.09 15.94
N LEU A 561 -8.43 20.35 15.95
CA LEU A 561 -9.16 21.45 15.35
C LEU A 561 -8.22 22.39 14.58
N TYR A 562 -8.58 22.64 13.33
CA TYR A 562 -7.97 23.61 12.44
C TYR A 562 -8.99 24.70 12.10
N GLY A 563 -8.56 25.94 12.05
CA GLY A 563 -9.38 27.07 11.65
C GLY A 563 -8.54 28.35 11.55
N HIS A 564 -9.03 29.32 10.78
CA HIS A 564 -8.35 30.61 10.57
C HIS A 564 -6.88 30.45 10.13
N GLY A 565 -6.62 29.56 9.16
CA GLY A 565 -5.30 29.40 8.55
C GLY A 565 -4.32 28.49 9.30
N GLN A 566 -4.63 28.03 10.52
CA GLN A 566 -3.70 27.22 11.32
C GLN A 566 -4.39 26.14 12.16
N ARG A 567 -3.57 25.22 12.71
CA ARG A 567 -4.03 24.29 13.74
C ARG A 567 -4.21 25.06 15.05
N LEU A 568 -5.23 24.70 15.83
CA LEU A 568 -5.58 25.32 17.10
C LEU A 568 -5.46 24.30 18.24
N VAL A 569 -6.09 23.13 18.06
CA VAL A 569 -6.01 21.96 18.95
C VAL A 569 -5.32 20.84 18.17
N VAL A 570 -4.24 20.28 18.71
CA VAL A 570 -3.32 19.44 17.93
C VAL A 570 -3.06 18.07 18.55
N ASP A 571 -2.63 17.14 17.70
CA ASP A 571 -1.94 15.92 18.09
C ASP A 571 -0.45 16.22 18.35
N PRO A 572 0.23 15.52 19.29
CA PRO A 572 1.65 15.69 19.54
C PRO A 572 2.55 15.26 18.37
N GLY A 573 2.06 14.43 17.45
CA GLY A 573 2.86 13.85 16.37
C GLY A 573 3.88 12.80 16.84
N LYS A 574 4.79 12.42 15.94
CA LYS A 574 5.63 11.23 16.08
C LYS A 574 6.83 11.35 17.05
N TYR A 575 7.47 12.51 17.15
CA TYR A 575 8.80 12.67 17.77
C TYR A 575 9.92 11.84 17.10
N ALA A 576 10.26 10.66 17.60
CA ALA A 576 11.36 9.84 17.07
C ALA A 576 11.21 8.35 17.46
N TYR A 577 11.92 7.47 16.76
CA TYR A 577 11.97 6.04 17.06
C TYR A 577 13.06 5.70 18.10
N VAL A 578 12.94 6.30 19.28
CA VAL A 578 13.83 6.09 20.42
C VAL A 578 13.08 5.46 21.59
N ASN A 579 13.80 4.76 22.48
CA ASN A 579 13.21 4.14 23.67
C ASN A 579 13.47 5.01 24.91
N ASP A 580 12.77 6.16 25.02
CA ASP A 580 12.93 7.11 26.11
C ASP A 580 11.58 7.66 26.64
N ALA A 581 11.64 8.46 27.72
CA ALA A 581 10.45 9.06 28.33
C ALA A 581 9.68 10.02 27.40
N SER A 582 10.37 10.63 26.43
CA SER A 582 9.78 11.53 25.44
C SER A 582 8.89 10.74 24.46
N ARG A 583 9.36 9.57 24.00
CA ARG A 583 8.58 8.65 23.17
C ARG A 583 7.39 8.06 23.94
N VAL A 584 7.60 7.68 25.19
CA VAL A 584 6.49 7.22 26.06
C VAL A 584 5.44 8.32 26.24
N TYR A 585 5.85 9.59 26.38
CA TYR A 585 4.92 10.70 26.49
C TYR A 585 4.05 10.89 25.23
N VAL A 586 4.66 11.02 24.05
CA VAL A 586 3.90 11.30 22.82
C VAL A 586 2.92 10.18 22.47
N ASN A 587 3.21 8.93 22.86
CA ASN A 587 2.29 7.81 22.67
C ASN A 587 1.18 7.72 23.72
N SER A 588 1.23 8.52 24.79
CA SER A 588 0.32 8.41 25.94
C SER A 588 -0.82 9.42 25.89
N ARG A 589 -1.90 9.14 26.63
CA ARG A 589 -3.05 10.06 26.85
C ARG A 589 -2.66 11.46 27.33
N ARG A 590 -1.49 11.62 27.98
CA ARG A 590 -0.98 12.91 28.48
C ARG A 590 -0.64 13.91 27.38
N ALA A 591 -0.40 13.42 26.18
CA ALA A 591 -0.07 14.26 25.03
C ALA A 591 -1.29 14.62 24.17
N HIS A 592 -2.46 14.03 24.43
CA HIS A 592 -3.63 14.10 23.55
C HIS A 592 -4.84 14.81 24.18
N ASN A 593 -5.81 15.16 23.33
CA ASN A 593 -7.03 15.88 23.70
C ASN A 593 -8.12 14.95 24.25
N VAL A 594 -7.87 14.33 25.41
CA VAL A 594 -8.71 13.26 25.96
C VAL A 594 -9.20 13.56 27.38
N VAL A 595 -10.10 12.71 27.89
CA VAL A 595 -10.46 12.67 29.30
C VAL A 595 -9.64 11.59 30.02
N THR A 596 -9.15 11.93 31.22
CA THR A 596 -8.53 11.00 32.18
C THR A 596 -9.46 10.82 33.38
N VAL A 597 -9.69 9.57 33.78
CA VAL A 597 -10.57 9.18 34.90
C VAL A 597 -9.74 8.44 35.94
N GLY A 598 -9.61 8.98 37.15
CA GLY A 598 -8.74 8.43 38.19
C GLY A 598 -7.27 8.68 37.88
N SER A 599 -6.51 7.61 37.63
CA SER A 599 -5.10 7.69 37.24
C SER A 599 -4.94 7.83 35.72
N GLU A 600 -3.81 8.40 35.27
CA GLU A 600 -3.45 8.44 33.83
C GLU A 600 -3.29 7.04 33.21
N THR A 601 -3.14 6.00 34.04
CA THR A 601 -3.07 4.60 33.61
C THR A 601 -4.43 3.88 33.58
N CYS A 602 -5.52 4.55 33.96
CA CYS A 602 -6.87 3.96 34.01
C CYS A 602 -7.52 3.92 32.63
N HIS A 603 -7.01 3.05 31.75
CA HIS A 603 -7.56 2.77 30.43
C HIS A 603 -7.42 1.27 30.10
N VAL A 604 -8.26 0.73 29.20
CA VAL A 604 -8.19 -0.66 28.74
C VAL A 604 -7.75 -0.63 27.27
N PRO A 605 -6.44 -0.62 26.99
CA PRO A 605 -5.93 -0.45 25.62
C PRO A 605 -6.35 -1.58 24.67
N ASP A 606 -6.72 -2.75 25.19
CA ASP A 606 -7.20 -3.88 24.40
C ASP A 606 -8.68 -3.79 23.98
N GLN A 607 -9.44 -2.78 24.45
CA GLN A 607 -10.83 -2.60 24.04
C GLN A 607 -10.99 -1.52 22.97
N PRO A 608 -11.67 -1.83 21.85
CA PRO A 608 -11.88 -0.85 20.78
C PRO A 608 -12.82 0.26 21.25
N SER A 609 -12.53 1.49 20.81
CA SER A 609 -13.49 2.58 20.87
C SER A 609 -14.33 2.57 19.59
N ARG A 610 -15.59 2.99 19.67
CA ARG A 610 -16.51 2.98 18.52
C ARG A 610 -17.31 4.26 18.45
N ILE A 611 -17.72 4.60 17.24
CA ILE A 611 -18.82 5.54 17.05
C ILE A 611 -20.13 4.82 17.40
N ALA A 612 -20.87 5.36 18.36
CA ALA A 612 -22.17 4.86 18.80
C ALA A 612 -23.33 5.45 18.00
N ASP A 613 -23.20 6.71 17.57
CA ASP A 613 -24.20 7.44 16.80
C ASP A 613 -23.54 8.47 15.86
N VAL A 614 -24.17 8.71 14.70
CA VAL A 614 -23.77 9.73 13.72
C VAL A 614 -25.03 10.40 13.18
N ALA A 615 -25.03 11.73 13.15
CA ALA A 615 -26.08 12.52 12.53
C ALA A 615 -25.48 13.69 11.75
N SER A 616 -26.11 14.09 10.66
CA SER A 616 -25.71 15.25 9.88
C SER A 616 -26.95 15.95 9.37
N ASP A 617 -26.98 17.27 9.50
CA ASP A 617 -28.03 18.13 8.96
C ASP A 617 -27.41 19.37 8.27
N ALA A 618 -28.25 20.33 7.87
CA ALA A 618 -27.79 21.50 7.13
C ALA A 618 -26.83 22.40 7.94
N GLU A 619 -26.92 22.38 9.27
CA GLU A 619 -26.14 23.26 10.15
C GLU A 619 -25.02 22.51 10.87
N VAL A 620 -25.22 21.24 11.22
CA VAL A 620 -24.35 20.53 12.17
C VAL A 620 -24.07 19.09 11.74
N ASP A 621 -22.80 18.72 11.81
CA ASP A 621 -22.32 17.34 11.75
C ASP A 621 -22.04 16.82 13.16
N ARG A 622 -22.54 15.63 13.52
CA ARG A 622 -22.52 15.09 14.88
C ARG A 622 -22.09 13.63 14.91
N PHE A 623 -21.33 13.27 15.93
CA PHE A 623 -21.02 11.87 16.24
C PHE A 623 -20.79 11.66 17.74
N ARG A 624 -21.01 10.44 18.22
CA ARG A 624 -20.73 10.03 19.61
C ARG A 624 -19.72 8.90 19.65
N LEU A 625 -18.66 9.08 20.44
CA LEU A 625 -17.63 8.07 20.70
C LEU A 625 -17.88 7.40 22.05
N HIS A 626 -17.93 6.06 22.04
CA HIS A 626 -17.86 5.25 23.25
C HIS A 626 -16.41 4.81 23.49
N VAL A 627 -15.85 5.22 24.63
CA VAL A 627 -14.49 4.87 25.06
C VAL A 627 -14.54 4.17 26.42
N ARG A 628 -14.01 2.96 26.48
CA ARG A 628 -13.86 2.21 27.73
C ARG A 628 -12.60 2.71 28.44
N THR A 629 -12.73 3.18 29.67
CA THR A 629 -11.58 3.60 30.48
C THR A 629 -11.08 2.40 31.27
N CYS A 630 -11.38 2.25 32.55
CA CYS A 630 -10.97 1.11 33.38
C CYS A 630 -12.19 0.31 33.87
N GLN A 631 -11.97 -0.80 34.60
CA GLN A 631 -13.04 -1.74 34.94
C GLN A 631 -14.23 -1.05 35.61
N GLY A 632 -15.40 -1.11 34.97
CA GLY A 632 -16.64 -0.51 35.45
C GLY A 632 -16.80 0.99 35.19
N MET A 633 -15.88 1.62 34.45
CA MET A 633 -15.93 3.04 34.09
C MET A 633 -16.04 3.24 32.58
N THR A 634 -16.79 4.25 32.16
CA THR A 634 -17.02 4.57 30.75
C THR A 634 -16.89 6.05 30.49
N TRP A 635 -16.52 6.39 29.27
CA TRP A 635 -16.48 7.74 28.76
C TRP A 635 -17.19 7.80 27.41
N GLU A 636 -18.26 8.58 27.35
CA GLU A 636 -18.97 8.93 26.12
C GLU A 636 -18.58 10.35 25.72
N ARG A 637 -18.12 10.54 24.49
CA ARG A 637 -17.82 11.86 23.93
C ARG A 637 -18.75 12.13 22.76
N ALA A 638 -19.73 13.00 22.95
CA ALA A 638 -20.54 13.51 21.84
C ALA A 638 -19.92 14.80 21.29
N VAL A 639 -19.75 14.86 19.97
CA VAL A 639 -19.12 15.98 19.27
C VAL A 639 -20.08 16.50 18.23
N ALA A 640 -20.21 17.82 18.14
CA ALA A 640 -20.95 18.52 17.10
C ALA A 640 -20.05 19.58 16.45
N PHE A 641 -20.00 19.60 15.13
CA PHE A 641 -19.24 20.54 14.31
C PHE A 641 -20.23 21.43 13.53
N VAL A 642 -20.15 22.74 13.74
CA VAL A 642 -21.02 23.72 13.05
C VAL A 642 -20.46 24.00 11.66
N ARG A 643 -21.19 23.60 10.62
CA ARG A 643 -20.72 23.59 9.22
C ARG A 643 -20.36 24.97 8.69
N ALA A 644 -21.10 26.00 9.09
CA ALA A 644 -20.93 27.36 8.57
C ALA A 644 -19.69 28.08 9.10
N THR A 645 -19.28 27.75 10.34
CA THR A 645 -18.41 28.62 11.15
C THR A 645 -17.27 27.85 11.84
N GLY A 646 -17.36 26.52 11.92
CA GLY A 646 -16.28 25.65 12.41
C GLY A 646 -16.17 25.55 13.93
N GLU A 647 -17.12 26.09 14.71
CA GLU A 647 -17.18 25.84 16.15
C GLU A 647 -17.50 24.37 16.44
N VAL A 648 -16.95 23.88 17.55
CA VAL A 648 -17.12 22.52 18.01
C VAL A 648 -17.74 22.52 19.39
N VAL A 649 -18.81 21.75 19.58
CA VAL A 649 -19.37 21.47 20.90
C VAL A 649 -19.04 20.04 21.27
N VAL A 650 -18.46 19.85 22.46
CA VAL A 650 -18.06 18.56 23.01
C VAL A 650 -18.78 18.34 24.33
N VAL A 651 -19.52 17.23 24.42
CA VAL A 651 -20.14 16.75 25.66
C VAL A 651 -19.42 15.47 26.07
N ASP A 652 -18.67 15.52 27.16
CA ASP A 652 -18.03 14.35 27.75
C ASP A 652 -18.87 13.87 28.94
N ASP A 653 -19.43 12.67 28.86
CA ASP A 653 -20.13 11.98 29.94
C ASP A 653 -19.26 10.85 30.49
N ILE A 654 -18.88 10.95 31.76
CA ILE A 654 -17.98 10.00 32.43
C ILE A 654 -18.75 9.28 33.52
N THR A 655 -18.88 7.96 33.40
CA THR A 655 -19.41 7.13 34.48
C THR A 655 -18.26 6.55 35.32
N ALA A 656 -18.19 6.93 36.58
CA ALA A 656 -17.16 6.51 37.52
C ALA A 656 -17.67 6.50 38.97
N PRO A 657 -17.02 5.77 39.91
CA PRO A 657 -17.32 5.87 41.33
C PRO A 657 -17.25 7.31 41.86
N SER A 658 -18.12 7.66 42.80
CA SER A 658 -18.12 8.97 43.47
C SER A 658 -16.73 9.33 44.02
N GLY A 659 -16.32 10.59 43.87
CA GLY A 659 -15.01 11.08 44.30
C GLY A 659 -13.83 10.72 43.39
N THR A 660 -14.04 9.98 42.29
CA THR A 660 -12.98 9.72 41.30
C THR A 660 -12.56 11.02 40.62
N PRO A 661 -11.25 11.41 40.62
CA PRO A 661 -10.79 12.59 39.90
C PRO A 661 -11.03 12.45 38.40
N VAL A 662 -11.56 13.48 37.74
CA VAL A 662 -11.76 13.49 36.29
C VAL A 662 -11.15 14.77 35.71
N HIS A 663 -10.34 14.62 34.68
CA HIS A 663 -9.69 15.73 34.00
C HIS A 663 -9.94 15.71 32.49
N GLN A 664 -10.23 16.87 31.90
CA GLN A 664 -10.34 17.05 30.45
C GLN A 664 -9.13 17.83 29.95
N ARG A 665 -8.48 17.32 28.89
CA ARG A 665 -7.22 17.86 28.37
C ARG A 665 -7.36 18.46 26.99
N TRP A 666 -6.66 19.57 26.76
CA TRP A 666 -6.52 20.23 25.46
C TRP A 666 -5.06 20.62 25.20
N GLN A 667 -4.44 20.00 24.19
CA GLN A 667 -3.12 20.33 23.67
C GLN A 667 -3.28 21.36 22.54
N LEU A 668 -2.74 22.55 22.77
CA LEU A 668 -2.77 23.64 21.81
C LEU A 668 -1.53 23.63 20.92
N GLU A 669 -1.65 24.28 19.76
CA GLU A 669 -0.53 24.48 18.83
C GLU A 669 0.59 25.33 19.45
N VAL A 670 1.83 25.05 19.04
CA VAL A 670 3.03 25.80 19.44
C VAL A 670 2.84 27.31 19.24
N GLY A 671 3.31 28.10 20.21
CA GLY A 671 3.27 29.56 20.15
C GLY A 671 1.96 30.19 20.63
N ALA A 672 1.02 29.40 21.18
CA ALA A 672 -0.19 29.93 21.80
C ALA A 672 0.14 30.72 23.08
N SER A 673 -0.40 31.93 23.19
CA SER A 673 -0.54 32.67 24.44
C SER A 673 -1.91 32.36 25.03
N VAL A 674 -1.96 31.91 26.30
CA VAL A 674 -3.18 31.44 26.97
C VAL A 674 -3.51 32.31 28.16
N ASP A 675 -4.77 32.73 28.27
CA ASP A 675 -5.35 33.41 29.43
C ASP A 675 -6.30 32.46 30.18
N THR A 676 -5.90 32.06 31.39
CA THR A 676 -6.68 31.19 32.29
C THR A 676 -7.30 31.95 33.47
N SER A 677 -7.38 33.28 33.41
CA SER A 677 -7.96 34.09 34.49
C SER A 677 -9.45 33.81 34.74
N ASP A 678 -10.18 33.41 33.70
CA ASP A 678 -11.55 32.88 33.78
C ASP A 678 -11.53 31.37 33.47
N VAL A 679 -11.73 30.55 34.50
CA VAL A 679 -11.73 29.09 34.37
C VAL A 679 -12.86 28.57 33.46
N ALA A 680 -13.93 29.34 33.27
CA ALA A 680 -15.03 28.97 32.39
C ALA A 680 -14.81 29.44 30.94
N ARG A 681 -13.92 30.41 30.72
CA ARG A 681 -13.67 31.02 29.39
C ARG A 681 -12.18 31.28 29.19
N VAL A 682 -11.48 30.25 28.72
CA VAL A 682 -10.03 30.34 28.44
C VAL A 682 -9.81 30.82 27.01
N GLY A 683 -9.10 31.94 26.88
CA GLY A 683 -8.68 32.48 25.59
C GLY A 683 -7.29 31.99 25.21
N ALA A 684 -7.10 31.62 23.94
CA ALA A 684 -5.79 31.38 23.35
C ALA A 684 -5.61 32.20 22.07
N SER A 685 -4.43 32.76 21.86
CA SER A 685 -4.11 33.57 20.67
C SER A 685 -2.70 33.28 20.16
N TRP A 686 -2.49 33.51 18.86
CA TRP A 686 -1.21 33.30 18.19
C TRP A 686 -0.79 34.57 17.44
N ALA A 687 0.52 34.72 17.20
CA ALA A 687 1.07 35.86 16.45
C ALA A 687 0.56 35.94 15.00
N SER A 688 -0.01 34.86 14.46
CA SER A 688 -0.68 34.83 13.16
C SER A 688 -2.00 35.62 13.13
N GLY A 689 -2.55 35.99 14.29
CA GLY A 689 -3.87 36.62 14.43
C GLY A 689 -5.01 35.64 14.64
N ALA A 690 -4.77 34.33 14.52
CA ALA A 690 -5.74 33.32 14.91
C ALA A 690 -5.93 33.29 16.43
N ALA A 691 -7.15 32.97 16.88
CA ALA A 691 -7.47 32.75 18.27
C ALA A 691 -8.49 31.61 18.45
N LEU A 692 -8.54 31.11 19.67
CA LEU A 692 -9.43 30.05 20.12
C LEU A 692 -10.01 30.46 21.48
N LEU A 693 -11.33 30.50 21.57
CA LEU A 693 -12.02 30.60 22.85
C LEU A 693 -12.51 29.20 23.25
N ILE A 694 -12.19 28.78 24.47
CA ILE A 694 -12.62 27.51 25.07
C ILE A 694 -13.60 27.84 26.19
N GLU A 695 -14.88 27.56 25.98
CA GLU A 695 -15.94 27.82 26.95
C GLU A 695 -16.35 26.51 27.65
N GLN A 696 -16.24 26.44 28.97
CA GLN A 696 -16.83 25.38 29.79
C GLN A 696 -18.20 25.84 30.29
N LEU A 697 -19.26 25.20 29.81
CA LEU A 697 -20.64 25.52 30.18
C LEU A 697 -21.13 24.73 31.40
N GLY A 698 -20.40 23.69 31.78
CA GLY A 698 -20.58 22.95 33.04
C GLY A 698 -19.67 23.46 34.15
N ALA A 699 -19.92 23.01 35.38
CA ALA A 699 -19.05 23.35 36.51
C ALA A 699 -17.66 22.71 36.34
N VAL A 700 -16.62 23.53 36.37
CA VAL A 700 -15.21 23.14 36.46
C VAL A 700 -14.61 23.79 37.71
N SER A 701 -13.71 23.08 38.40
CA SER A 701 -13.11 23.57 39.65
C SER A 701 -11.83 24.36 39.42
N ASP A 702 -11.06 24.00 38.39
CA ASP A 702 -9.78 24.61 38.07
C ASP A 702 -9.38 24.32 36.61
N VAL A 703 -8.46 25.13 36.08
CA VAL A 703 -7.75 24.87 34.83
C VAL A 703 -6.28 25.22 34.98
N THR A 704 -5.41 24.27 34.65
CA THR A 704 -3.95 24.51 34.60
C THR A 704 -3.46 24.54 33.17
N SER A 705 -2.50 25.41 32.87
CA SER A 705 -1.83 25.48 31.57
C SER A 705 -0.34 25.23 31.77
N VAL A 706 0.20 24.21 31.09
CA VAL A 706 1.62 23.86 31.16
C VAL A 706 2.21 23.78 29.76
N ALA A 707 3.38 24.37 29.56
CA ALA A 707 4.17 24.22 28.34
C ALA A 707 5.60 23.81 28.70
N GLY A 708 6.06 22.67 28.22
CA GLY A 708 7.46 22.27 28.33
C GLY A 708 7.89 21.62 29.66
N GLU A 709 6.99 20.98 30.40
CA GLU A 709 7.36 20.28 31.65
C GLU A 709 7.87 18.87 31.34
N ARG A 710 8.94 18.41 32.02
CA ARG A 710 9.55 17.08 31.79
C ARG A 710 9.21 16.04 32.86
N THR A 711 8.79 16.46 34.05
CA THR A 711 8.58 15.56 35.19
C THR A 711 7.31 15.93 35.95
N PRO A 712 6.14 15.35 35.61
CA PRO A 712 5.91 14.47 34.46
C PRO A 712 5.91 15.25 33.13
N PHE A 713 6.20 14.58 32.00
CA PHE A 713 6.14 15.22 30.68
C PHE A 713 4.75 15.83 30.39
N ARG A 714 4.65 17.13 30.11
CA ARG A 714 3.42 17.82 29.71
C ARG A 714 3.72 19.01 28.80
N GLY A 715 2.83 19.26 27.84
CA GLY A 715 2.92 20.42 26.95
C GLY A 715 4.10 20.36 25.99
N TRP A 716 4.23 19.24 25.27
CA TRP A 716 5.21 19.09 24.19
C TRP A 716 4.54 18.58 22.92
N VAL A 717 4.93 19.15 21.78
CA VAL A 717 4.49 18.73 20.44
C VAL A 717 5.72 18.54 19.57
N SER A 718 5.73 17.51 18.74
CA SER A 718 6.76 17.27 17.75
C SER A 718 6.42 17.98 16.44
N GLN A 719 7.20 18.99 16.11
CA GLN A 719 7.08 19.67 14.81
C GLN A 719 7.95 19.03 13.72
N ARG A 720 8.98 18.28 14.13
CA ARG A 720 9.93 17.57 13.26
C ARG A 720 10.52 16.38 14.01
N TYR A 721 11.05 15.43 13.25
CA TYR A 721 11.68 14.23 13.81
C TYR A 721 12.81 14.57 14.79
N GLY A 722 12.82 13.92 15.95
CA GLY A 722 13.82 14.10 17.00
C GLY A 722 13.68 15.38 17.82
N ASP A 723 12.65 16.20 17.57
CA ASP A 723 12.44 17.46 18.29
C ASP A 723 11.07 17.51 18.99
N LEU A 724 11.07 18.10 20.18
CA LEU A 724 9.89 18.43 20.96
C LEU A 724 9.92 19.92 21.26
N THR A 725 8.85 20.60 20.86
CA THR A 725 8.64 22.03 21.10
C THR A 725 7.59 22.21 22.19
N ALA A 726 7.86 23.09 23.15
CA ALA A 726 6.91 23.40 24.21
C ALA A 726 5.64 24.03 23.61
N ALA A 727 4.48 23.54 24.04
CA ALA A 727 3.18 24.02 23.60
C ALA A 727 2.15 23.88 24.73
N PRO A 728 1.22 24.83 24.92
CA PRO A 728 0.30 24.78 26.05
C PRO A 728 -0.56 23.51 26.08
N ASN A 729 -0.55 22.83 27.22
CA ASN A 729 -1.44 21.73 27.57
C ASN A 729 -2.35 22.22 28.69
N LEU A 730 -3.64 22.36 28.37
CA LEU A 730 -4.67 22.73 29.33
C LEU A 730 -5.22 21.48 29.99
N LEU A 731 -5.41 21.53 31.31
CA LEU A 731 -5.99 20.46 32.10
C LEU A 731 -7.09 21.04 32.98
N TYR A 732 -8.35 20.81 32.59
CA TYR A 732 -9.53 21.16 33.37
C TYR A 732 -9.83 20.07 34.38
N ALA A 733 -10.08 20.45 35.64
CA ALA A 733 -10.52 19.56 36.69
C ALA A 733 -12.04 19.63 36.85
N ALA A 734 -12.68 18.46 36.92
CA ALA A 734 -14.07 18.39 37.36
C ALA A 734 -14.17 18.69 38.87
N PRO A 735 -15.26 19.33 39.33
CA PRO A 735 -15.51 19.47 40.76
C PRO A 735 -15.70 18.08 41.42
N ALA A 736 -15.26 17.96 42.68
CA ALA A 736 -15.46 16.74 43.46
C ALA A 736 -16.96 16.48 43.65
N TYR A 737 -17.50 15.50 42.92
CA TYR A 737 -18.93 15.20 42.96
C TYR A 737 -19.26 14.31 44.15
N ALA A 738 -20.11 14.79 45.07
CA ALA A 738 -20.41 14.12 46.34
C ALA A 738 -21.62 13.17 46.30
N GLY A 739 -22.32 13.03 45.16
CA GLY A 739 -23.67 12.44 45.15
C GLY A 739 -24.12 11.69 43.88
N GLY A 740 -23.22 11.16 43.05
CA GLY A 740 -23.62 10.41 41.85
C GLY A 740 -22.47 9.75 41.10
N THR A 741 -22.82 9.00 40.06
CA THR A 741 -21.88 8.18 39.25
C THR A 741 -21.47 8.83 37.93
N VAL A 742 -22.05 9.98 37.55
CA VAL A 742 -21.79 10.63 36.25
C VAL A 742 -21.20 12.03 36.44
N THR A 743 -20.03 12.26 35.86
CA THR A 743 -19.39 13.58 35.72
C THR A 743 -19.52 14.04 34.28
N ARG A 744 -19.87 15.31 34.05
CA ARG A 744 -20.07 15.87 32.69
C ARG A 744 -19.23 17.12 32.45
N PHE A 745 -18.51 17.15 31.32
CA PHE A 745 -18.02 18.39 30.72
C PHE A 745 -18.88 18.78 29.52
N VAL A 746 -19.11 20.09 29.36
CA VAL A 746 -19.71 20.64 28.14
C VAL A 746 -18.83 21.78 27.67
N THR A 747 -18.07 21.53 26.62
CA THR A 747 -17.02 22.41 26.12
C THR A 747 -17.39 22.95 24.75
N VAL A 748 -17.27 24.25 24.53
CA VAL A 748 -17.39 24.88 23.22
C VAL A 748 -16.03 25.39 22.79
N LEU A 749 -15.49 24.86 21.69
CA LEU A 749 -14.28 25.33 21.05
C LEU A 749 -14.65 26.28 19.92
N ARG A 750 -14.23 27.53 20.01
CA ARG A 750 -14.61 28.59 19.07
C ARG A 750 -13.39 29.19 18.40
N PRO A 751 -13.07 28.73 17.17
CA PRO A 751 -12.12 29.42 16.31
C PRO A 751 -12.64 30.85 16.04
N SER A 752 -11.98 31.86 16.57
CA SER A 752 -12.40 33.27 16.46
C SER A 752 -11.19 34.17 16.28
N ALA A 753 -11.40 35.41 15.82
CA ALA A 753 -10.42 36.48 15.90
C ALA A 753 -10.57 37.32 17.19
N ASP A 754 -11.69 37.16 17.91
CA ASP A 754 -12.07 38.02 19.04
C ASP A 754 -12.44 37.20 20.29
N ALA A 755 -11.74 37.48 21.39
CA ALA A 755 -12.00 36.90 22.72
C ALA A 755 -13.26 37.46 23.39
N ALA A 756 -13.83 38.57 22.87
CA ALA A 756 -15.06 39.19 23.36
C ALA A 756 -16.36 38.58 22.77
N ALA A 757 -16.27 37.41 22.13
CA ALA A 757 -17.43 36.75 21.53
C ALA A 757 -18.57 36.53 22.56
N PRO A 758 -19.85 36.68 22.17
CA PRO A 758 -20.99 36.45 23.05
C PRO A 758 -20.97 35.04 23.64
N ALA A 759 -21.30 34.89 24.93
CA ALA A 759 -21.21 33.60 25.62
C ALA A 759 -22.18 32.56 25.06
N SER A 760 -21.70 31.33 24.91
CA SER A 760 -22.56 30.18 24.63
C SER A 760 -23.43 29.84 25.85
N THR A 761 -24.61 29.24 25.64
CA THR A 761 -25.51 28.87 26.75
C THR A 761 -25.89 27.40 26.69
N ILE A 762 -26.22 26.83 27.85
CA ILE A 762 -26.61 25.44 28.03
C ILE A 762 -27.97 25.33 28.72
N ALA A 763 -28.77 24.35 28.30
CA ALA A 763 -29.98 23.92 29.01
C ALA A 763 -30.02 22.38 29.07
N GLY A 764 -30.44 21.82 30.21
CA GLY A 764 -30.52 20.37 30.43
C GLY A 764 -30.07 19.95 31.84
N SER A 765 -30.11 18.65 32.13
CA SER A 765 -29.69 18.06 33.41
C SER A 765 -28.57 17.03 33.21
N ALA A 766 -27.80 16.76 34.27
CA ALA A 766 -26.77 15.70 34.28
C ALA A 766 -27.41 14.32 33.98
N GLY A 767 -26.83 13.56 33.05
CA GLY A 767 -27.36 12.27 32.58
C GLY A 767 -28.59 12.37 31.66
N GLY A 768 -29.15 13.56 31.45
CA GLY A 768 -30.24 13.84 30.51
C GLY A 768 -29.76 14.48 29.20
N PRO A 769 -30.70 14.80 28.27
CA PRO A 769 -30.39 15.53 27.06
C PRO A 769 -29.84 16.93 27.38
N VAL A 770 -28.94 17.40 26.53
CA VAL A 770 -28.32 18.73 26.63
C VAL A 770 -28.61 19.52 25.37
N THR A 771 -29.07 20.75 25.54
CA THR A 771 -29.16 21.73 24.45
C THR A 771 -28.09 22.79 24.66
N VAL A 772 -27.18 22.92 23.69
CA VAL A 772 -26.17 23.98 23.67
C VAL A 772 -26.55 24.98 22.59
N ARG A 773 -26.51 26.27 22.93
CA ARG A 773 -26.74 27.36 22.00
C ARG A 773 -25.45 28.12 21.78
N VAL A 774 -24.97 28.10 20.55
CA VAL A 774 -23.71 28.74 20.14
C VAL A 774 -24.03 29.99 19.32
N PRO A 775 -23.66 31.20 19.80
CA PRO A 775 -23.80 32.43 19.03
C PRO A 775 -22.89 32.41 17.80
N THR A 776 -23.43 32.77 16.64
CA THR A 776 -22.66 32.88 15.40
C THR A 776 -22.09 34.29 15.24
N ALA A 777 -20.98 34.41 14.50
CA ALA A 777 -20.37 35.71 14.18
C ALA A 777 -21.31 36.64 13.39
N SER A 778 -22.33 36.09 12.72
CA SER A 778 -23.37 36.85 11.99
C SER A 778 -24.52 37.37 12.86
N GLY A 779 -24.49 37.14 14.18
CA GLY A 779 -25.52 37.59 15.13
C GLY A 779 -26.71 36.62 15.28
N GLY A 780 -26.62 35.41 14.74
CA GLY A 780 -27.58 34.32 14.95
C GLY A 780 -27.16 33.38 16.09
N THR A 781 -27.93 32.31 16.31
CA THR A 781 -27.61 31.26 17.29
C THR A 781 -27.91 29.89 16.69
N VAL A 782 -26.93 28.99 16.69
CA VAL A 782 -27.15 27.57 16.34
C VAL A 782 -27.51 26.81 17.62
N SER A 783 -28.64 26.09 17.59
CA SER A 783 -29.11 25.29 18.73
C SER A 783 -28.83 23.81 18.48
N ILE A 784 -27.97 23.22 19.30
CA ILE A 784 -27.51 21.84 19.15
C ILE A 784 -28.07 21.00 20.28
N VAL A 785 -28.84 19.97 19.93
CA VAL A 785 -29.41 19.03 20.89
C VAL A 785 -28.61 17.73 20.88
N PHE A 786 -28.12 17.34 22.06
CA PHE A 786 -27.50 16.06 22.33
C PHE A 786 -28.49 15.19 23.11
N PRO A 787 -28.93 14.04 22.58
CA PRO A 787 -29.72 13.09 23.36
C PRO A 787 -28.89 12.53 24.53
N PRO A 788 -29.51 11.92 25.55
CA PRO A 788 -28.77 11.22 26.60
C PRO A 788 -27.88 10.10 26.01
N ALA A 789 -26.83 9.74 26.77
CA ALA A 789 -25.84 8.72 26.43
C ALA A 789 -26.48 7.35 26.16
#